data_AF-A0A081CHM0-F1
#
_entry.id   AF-A0A081CHM0-F1
#
_cell.length_a   1.000
_cell.length_b   1.000
_cell.length_c   1.000
_cell.angle_alpha   90.00
_cell.angle_beta   90.00
_cell.angle_gamma   90.00
#
_symmetry.space_group_name_H-M   'P 1'
#
loop_
_entity.id
_entity.type
_entity.pdbx_description
1 polymer ?
#
loop_
_entity_poly.entity_id
_entity_poly.type
_entity_poly.pdbx_seq_one_letter_code
_entity_poly.pdbx_strand_id
1 'polypeptide(L)'
;MAGTTTKPGATPEADHAHTFLPFRKPSGGVVSIVQALSSLLFKLAVFVFLRWIPTSLAHPVIPALYVIYLLTSIYRDYAIRNAISIHKASRATAARNLQQLAEKVEVTQAKIQDKPSAKPVENKPADQNGASAKAETSTASYADVAKGAKPAPATTASAASHDNTADTQAHNASAFELVKALVFGSSTRSSRINFYIILAHTLAFALFVDSFLSPYLFPSHWDYNLAFARTGALGPTYAKVHIRYPPPELLSAPNASAALAPNLANSFDSLAIDAASNSVASEPQPIELLVKYRRALNLTEQDDSFRKPSRAYGHNYLASHESLWLNGPLITLRPENDWTATAVIDDLWPSTTYEWGLSQFQPEHVDHSDEVRVIEKFVANDAISRRNYFTTWPDPRLSSYMQSKSLGPRRGGAGDSVDEPREETNPLEDPNHFTFASTSCVKPDFPYHPAQFWGWNWLLRLVGIGTEAGGITERNRIPGFDLLYKRTVSGRANHPSIRFLLQLGDLIYADVPHYGGAETGAYRKLYRNLFASESFRRFFKHVPVIGIYDDHEVVNNWSGRDENDEQIAAYPAANTAWKEYIGDVNPEPLEEGENYYTFQYGESAAFFVLDTRRHRTHHTAHDDADKTMLGYRQKQELYAWLGAVNETVTFKFVVSSVPFNTLWGGELDVDGQKDSWAAYNTERLEIAEVLRYVPNVIVLSGDRHEFAAVSVLDTITEFSTSPLSMFYLPVRTLSQEHGDGKTGVDKLLKYLPDGNYKWSEFEVDARDPYKPVVRVSVQIDGKEEWRTTYVGKSLRKTQGGIGGLVRNLLESLGFRFDLFYKTT
;
A
#
# COMPACT_ATOMS: atom_id res chain seq x y z
N MET A 1 -3.97 -64.84 51.71
CA MET A 1 -3.59 -65.98 52.56
C MET A 1 -2.45 -66.74 51.88
N ALA A 2 -1.44 -67.10 52.67
CA ALA A 2 -0.45 -68.17 52.49
C ALA A 2 0.46 -68.20 51.23
N GLY A 3 1.74 -67.83 51.43
CA GLY A 3 2.76 -68.82 51.80
C GLY A 3 3.47 -69.63 50.71
N THR A 4 4.64 -69.13 50.29
CA THR A 4 5.96 -69.81 50.17
C THR A 4 6.12 -71.16 49.47
N THR A 5 7.04 -71.22 48.50
CA THR A 5 8.18 -72.18 48.46
C THR A 5 9.30 -71.66 47.55
N THR A 6 10.55 -71.87 47.96
CA THR A 6 11.80 -71.38 47.34
C THR A 6 12.75 -72.53 46.99
N LYS A 7 13.50 -72.39 45.87
CA LYS A 7 14.92 -72.76 45.57
C LYS A 7 15.10 -73.47 44.19
N PRO A 8 16.32 -73.50 43.59
CA PRO A 8 17.48 -72.59 43.64
C PRO A 8 18.09 -72.21 42.25
N GLY A 9 18.98 -71.22 42.29
CA GLY A 9 20.05 -70.81 41.35
C GLY A 9 20.18 -71.44 39.96
N ALA A 10 20.14 -70.57 38.94
CA ALA A 10 20.78 -70.77 37.64
C ALA A 10 21.77 -69.62 37.40
N THR A 11 22.97 -69.98 36.97
CA THR A 11 24.10 -69.16 36.53
C THR A 11 23.71 -68.23 35.36
N PRO A 12 24.27 -67.01 35.26
CA PRO A 12 23.97 -66.12 34.14
C PRO A 12 24.80 -66.54 32.91
N GLU A 13 24.12 -66.99 31.85
CA GLU A 13 24.71 -67.01 30.50
C GLU A 13 24.84 -65.57 30.00
N ALA A 14 26.08 -65.21 29.65
CA ALA A 14 26.43 -63.91 29.09
C ALA A 14 26.05 -63.86 27.61
N ASP A 15 24.89 -63.25 27.33
CA ASP A 15 24.46 -62.92 25.97
C ASP A 15 25.25 -61.69 25.47
N HIS A 16 26.39 -61.92 24.82
CA HIS A 16 27.14 -60.90 24.11
C HIS A 16 26.51 -60.59 22.75
N ALA A 17 25.41 -59.83 22.76
CA ALA A 17 24.87 -59.18 21.57
C ALA A 17 25.13 -57.67 21.63
N HIS A 18 26.32 -57.23 21.20
CA HIS A 18 26.63 -55.81 21.05
C HIS A 18 25.92 -55.22 19.83
N THR A 19 24.64 -54.92 19.99
CA THR A 19 23.85 -54.17 19.00
C THR A 19 24.05 -52.68 19.25
N PHE A 20 24.68 -51.95 18.33
CA PHE A 20 24.82 -50.49 18.41
C PHE A 20 23.43 -49.84 18.48
N LEU A 21 23.06 -49.24 19.61
CA LEU A 21 21.80 -48.50 19.73
C LEU A 21 21.82 -47.29 18.76
N PRO A 22 20.84 -47.15 17.86
CA PRO A 22 20.77 -46.00 16.96
C PRO A 22 20.51 -44.71 17.77
N PHE A 23 21.20 -43.62 17.42
CA PHE A 23 20.99 -42.33 18.07
C PHE A 23 19.53 -41.87 17.92
N ARG A 24 18.84 -41.72 19.06
CA ARG A 24 17.49 -41.17 19.15
C ARG A 24 17.57 -39.72 19.64
N LYS A 25 17.07 -38.78 18.84
CA LYS A 25 16.99 -37.36 19.18
C LYS A 25 16.16 -37.18 20.47
N PRO A 26 16.56 -36.32 21.42
CA PRO A 26 15.78 -36.04 22.62
C PRO A 26 14.37 -35.57 22.27
N SER A 27 13.33 -36.17 22.88
CA SER A 27 11.92 -35.95 22.55
C SER A 27 11.46 -34.50 22.70
N GLY A 28 12.18 -33.68 23.46
CA GLY A 28 11.93 -32.24 23.57
C GLY A 28 10.70 -31.84 24.34
N GLY A 29 9.75 -32.76 24.56
CA GLY A 29 8.55 -32.58 25.35
C GLY A 29 7.85 -31.26 25.05
N VAL A 30 7.46 -30.57 26.11
CA VAL A 30 6.80 -29.26 26.08
C VAL A 30 7.63 -28.21 25.33
N VAL A 31 8.95 -28.19 25.50
CA VAL A 31 9.83 -27.20 24.85
C VAL A 31 9.77 -27.30 23.33
N SER A 32 9.63 -28.51 22.77
CA SER A 32 9.48 -28.69 21.33
C SER A 32 8.14 -28.18 20.79
N ILE A 33 7.09 -28.25 21.61
CA ILE A 33 5.76 -27.74 21.28
C ILE A 33 5.80 -26.22 21.32
N VAL A 34 6.36 -25.63 22.39
CA VAL A 34 6.52 -24.18 22.53
C VAL A 34 7.38 -23.60 21.40
N GLN A 35 8.48 -24.26 21.04
CA GLN A 35 9.31 -23.86 19.90
C GLN A 35 8.52 -23.84 18.58
N ALA A 36 7.74 -24.90 18.31
CA ALA A 36 6.96 -24.99 17.07
C ALA A 36 5.83 -23.96 17.02
N LEU A 37 5.09 -23.79 18.13
CA LEU A 37 4.01 -22.81 18.22
C LEU A 37 4.52 -21.37 18.10
N SER A 38 5.57 -21.02 18.84
CA SER A 38 6.18 -19.68 18.74
C SER A 38 6.72 -19.40 17.33
N SER A 39 7.32 -20.38 16.65
CA SER A 39 7.76 -20.24 15.25
C SER A 39 6.60 -19.97 14.29
N LEU A 40 5.52 -20.74 14.39
CA LEU A 40 4.36 -20.58 13.50
C LEU A 40 3.64 -19.24 13.74
N LEU A 41 3.38 -18.91 15.01
CA LEU A 41 2.74 -17.66 15.39
C LEU A 41 3.61 -16.45 15.00
N PHE A 42 4.93 -16.53 15.20
CA PHE A 42 5.85 -15.48 14.78
C PHE A 42 5.79 -15.24 13.27
N LYS A 43 5.90 -16.30 12.45
CA LYS A 43 5.84 -16.18 10.98
C LYS A 43 4.51 -15.62 10.51
N LEU A 44 3.41 -16.11 11.09
CA LEU A 44 2.07 -15.62 10.79
C LEU A 44 1.93 -14.14 11.15
N ALA A 45 2.35 -13.74 12.35
CA ALA A 45 2.28 -12.35 12.81
C ALA A 45 3.12 -11.42 11.93
N VAL A 46 4.35 -11.81 11.58
CA VAL A 46 5.21 -11.03 10.66
C VAL A 46 4.56 -10.93 9.28
N PHE A 47 4.02 -12.03 8.74
CA PHE A 47 3.36 -12.01 7.43
C PHE A 47 2.13 -11.11 7.43
N VAL A 48 1.25 -11.23 8.44
CA VAL A 48 0.05 -10.41 8.60
C VAL A 48 0.45 -8.94 8.73
N PHE A 49 1.46 -8.61 9.54
CA PHE A 49 1.93 -7.23 9.70
C PHE A 49 2.45 -6.62 8.39
N LEU A 50 3.28 -7.36 7.65
CA LEU A 50 3.93 -6.85 6.44
C LEU A 50 3.01 -6.81 5.21
N ARG A 51 1.97 -7.66 5.17
CA ARG A 51 1.16 -7.86 3.95
C ARG A 51 -0.29 -7.47 4.09
N TRP A 52 -0.81 -7.46 5.31
CA TRP A 52 -2.24 -7.28 5.54
C TRP A 52 -2.50 -6.12 6.49
N ILE A 53 -2.21 -6.19 7.78
CA ILE A 53 -2.57 -5.12 8.72
C ILE A 53 -1.35 -4.70 9.54
N PRO A 54 -0.79 -3.50 9.30
CA PRO A 54 0.33 -2.98 10.09
C PRO A 54 -0.16 -2.45 11.44
N THR A 55 -0.67 -3.34 12.29
CA THR A 55 -1.28 -2.99 13.59
C THR A 55 -0.24 -2.67 14.66
N SER A 56 -0.59 -1.76 15.56
CA SER A 56 0.19 -1.43 16.77
C SER A 56 0.38 -2.62 17.71
N LEU A 57 -0.54 -3.61 17.69
CA LEU A 57 -0.41 -4.85 18.47
C LEU A 57 0.81 -5.69 18.07
N ALA A 58 1.33 -5.50 16.87
CA ALA A 58 2.48 -6.26 16.38
C ALA A 58 3.78 -5.88 17.12
N HIS A 59 3.91 -4.64 17.57
CA HIS A 59 5.07 -4.15 18.33
C HIS A 59 5.38 -5.00 19.56
N PRO A 60 4.45 -5.30 20.48
CA PRO A 60 4.76 -6.14 21.62
C PRO A 60 4.78 -7.63 21.27
N VAL A 61 3.91 -8.08 20.35
CA VAL A 61 3.69 -9.51 20.07
C VAL A 61 4.83 -10.14 19.29
N ILE A 62 5.30 -9.51 18.21
CA ILE A 62 6.31 -10.10 17.31
C ILE A 62 7.67 -10.27 18.03
N PRO A 63 8.21 -9.26 18.74
CA PRO A 63 9.44 -9.43 19.52
C PRO A 63 9.31 -10.50 20.60
N ALA A 64 8.19 -10.56 21.31
CA ALA A 64 7.97 -11.59 22.34
C ALA A 64 8.00 -13.00 21.75
N LEU A 65 7.29 -13.24 20.64
CA LEU A 65 7.30 -14.52 19.94
C LEU A 65 8.69 -14.88 19.42
N TYR A 66 9.43 -13.89 18.89
CA TYR A 66 10.80 -14.09 18.42
C TYR A 66 11.77 -14.47 19.55
N VAL A 67 11.71 -13.79 20.71
CA VAL A 67 12.55 -14.10 21.87
C VAL A 67 12.25 -15.49 22.42
N ILE A 68 10.97 -15.85 22.57
CA ILE A 68 10.56 -17.19 23.01
C ILE A 68 11.10 -18.26 22.03
N TYR A 69 10.96 -18.02 20.73
CA TYR A 69 11.47 -18.92 19.71
C TYR A 69 13.01 -19.06 19.77
N LEU A 70 13.72 -17.95 19.92
CA LEU A 70 15.19 -17.93 19.98
C LEU A 70 15.72 -18.70 21.20
N LEU A 71 15.17 -18.42 22.39
CA LEU A 71 15.57 -19.09 23.63
C LEU A 71 15.30 -20.60 23.59
N THR A 72 14.12 -21.01 23.12
CA THR A 72 13.79 -22.43 22.97
C THR A 72 14.66 -23.11 21.91
N SER A 73 14.99 -22.42 20.82
CA SER A 73 15.86 -22.94 19.76
C SER A 73 17.30 -23.13 20.22
N ILE A 74 17.87 -22.17 20.96
CA ILE A 74 19.21 -22.26 21.56
C ILE A 74 19.27 -23.41 22.56
N TYR A 75 18.29 -23.50 23.46
CA TYR A 75 18.22 -24.60 24.44
C TYR A 75 18.12 -25.96 23.76
N ARG A 76 17.27 -26.09 22.74
CA ARG A 76 17.08 -27.34 21.99
C ARG A 76 18.32 -27.74 21.21
N ASP A 77 18.98 -26.79 20.57
CA ASP A 77 20.25 -27.02 19.87
C ASP A 77 21.33 -27.49 20.85
N TYR A 78 21.46 -26.82 22.00
CA TYR A 78 22.37 -27.23 23.07
C TYR A 78 22.07 -28.65 23.58
N ALA A 79 20.81 -28.96 23.88
CA ALA A 79 20.42 -30.29 24.36
C ALA A 79 20.68 -31.40 23.33
N ILE A 80 20.44 -31.13 22.04
CA ILE A 80 20.73 -32.07 20.96
C ILE A 80 22.24 -32.27 20.82
N ARG A 81 23.04 -31.20 20.84
CA ARG A 81 24.51 -31.28 20.79
C ARG A 81 25.08 -32.06 21.97
N ASN A 82 24.59 -31.80 23.18
CA ASN A 82 25.00 -32.53 24.37
C ASN A 82 24.69 -34.03 24.24
N ALA A 83 23.48 -34.37 23.77
CA ALA A 83 23.09 -35.77 23.53
C ALA A 83 23.96 -36.44 22.44
N ILE A 84 24.30 -35.72 21.36
CA ILE A 84 25.22 -36.23 20.32
C ILE A 84 26.62 -36.46 20.89
N SER A 85 27.14 -35.52 21.69
CA SER A 85 28.44 -35.64 22.35
C SER A 85 28.50 -36.85 23.27
N ILE A 86 27.49 -37.04 24.11
CA ILE A 86 27.36 -38.20 25.00
C ILE A 86 27.30 -39.50 24.19
N HIS A 87 26.54 -39.54 23.09
CA HIS A 87 26.46 -40.72 22.22
C HIS A 87 27.78 -41.03 21.50
N LYS A 88 28.51 -40.02 21.04
CA LYS A 88 29.85 -40.20 20.45
C LYS A 88 30.86 -40.70 21.50
N ALA A 89 30.82 -40.14 22.71
CA ALA A 89 31.67 -40.58 23.82
C ALA A 89 31.38 -42.03 24.22
N SER A 90 30.11 -42.44 24.31
CA SER A 90 29.76 -43.83 24.63
C SER A 90 30.19 -44.80 23.53
N ARG A 91 30.06 -44.42 22.25
CA ARG A 91 30.55 -45.21 21.12
C ARG A 91 32.08 -45.34 21.10
N ALA A 92 32.81 -44.26 21.41
CA ALA A 92 34.26 -44.28 21.51
C ALA A 92 34.75 -45.18 22.66
N THR A 93 34.08 -45.15 23.82
CA THR A 93 34.36 -46.05 24.94
C THR A 93 34.05 -47.51 24.58
N ALA A 94 32.93 -47.78 23.91
CA ALA A 94 32.60 -49.12 23.44
C ALA A 94 33.63 -49.65 22.42
N ALA A 95 34.09 -48.80 21.49
CA ALA A 95 35.13 -49.14 20.53
C ALA A 95 36.49 -49.45 21.21
N ARG A 96 36.88 -48.67 22.23
CA ARG A 96 38.08 -48.96 23.04
C ARG A 96 37.95 -50.28 23.80
N ASN A 97 36.79 -50.56 24.39
CA ASN A 97 36.55 -51.83 25.08
C ASN A 97 36.65 -53.02 24.11
N LEU A 98 36.14 -52.88 22.88
CA LEU A 98 36.28 -53.90 21.83
C LEU A 98 37.75 -54.07 21.38
N GLN A 99 38.51 -52.99 21.24
CA GLN A 99 39.95 -53.07 20.94
C GLN A 99 40.74 -53.76 22.06
N GLN A 100 40.45 -53.43 23.33
CA GLN A 100 41.06 -54.11 24.48
C GLN A 100 40.67 -55.59 24.59
N LEU A 101 39.46 -55.95 24.16
CA LEU A 101 39.03 -57.35 24.05
C LEU A 101 39.80 -58.07 22.93
N ALA A 102 40.02 -57.41 21.79
CA ALA A 102 40.76 -57.95 20.66
C ALA A 102 42.26 -58.11 20.96
N GLU A 103 42.88 -57.17 21.67
CA GLU A 103 44.30 -57.28 22.12
C GLU A 103 44.51 -58.40 23.16
N LYS A 104 43.50 -58.74 23.96
CA LYS A 104 43.57 -59.85 24.93
C LYS A 104 43.44 -61.24 24.30
N VAL A 105 43.14 -61.34 23.00
CA VAL A 105 43.06 -62.61 22.27
C VAL A 105 44.38 -62.83 21.54
N GLU A 106 45.39 -63.36 22.23
CA GLU A 106 46.57 -63.94 21.58
C GLU A 106 46.20 -65.28 20.93
N VAL A 107 46.31 -65.34 19.59
CA VAL A 107 46.24 -66.60 18.85
C VAL A 107 47.57 -67.34 19.01
N THR A 108 47.62 -68.35 19.87
CA THR A 108 48.76 -69.26 19.97
C THR A 108 48.66 -70.37 18.91
N GLN A 109 49.41 -70.22 17.82
CA GLN A 109 49.74 -71.32 16.90
C GLN A 109 50.95 -72.11 17.44
N ALA A 110 50.70 -73.18 18.21
CA ALA A 110 51.57 -74.35 18.39
C ALA A 110 50.76 -75.38 19.19
N LYS A 111 50.40 -76.56 18.69
CA LYS A 111 51.31 -77.68 18.46
C LYS A 111 50.56 -78.79 17.71
N ILE A 112 50.97 -79.07 16.48
CA ILE A 112 50.67 -80.32 15.76
C ILE A 112 51.90 -81.21 15.95
N GLN A 113 51.75 -82.43 16.51
CA GLN A 113 52.37 -83.69 16.05
C GLN A 113 52.23 -84.87 17.06
N ASP A 114 51.48 -85.89 16.60
CA ASP A 114 51.72 -87.35 16.55
C ASP A 114 52.44 -88.18 17.65
N LYS A 115 51.73 -89.22 18.14
CA LYS A 115 52.07 -90.69 18.16
C LYS A 115 51.19 -91.49 19.17
N PRO A 116 51.14 -92.85 19.17
CA PRO A 116 50.86 -93.86 18.13
C PRO A 116 49.78 -94.93 18.54
N SER A 117 49.40 -95.83 17.62
CA SER A 117 48.54 -97.05 17.80
C SER A 117 49.12 -98.08 18.79
N ALA A 118 48.45 -99.07 19.40
CA ALA A 118 47.20 -99.86 19.18
C ALA A 118 46.82 -100.54 20.55
N LYS A 119 45.70 -101.24 20.83
CA LYS A 119 45.08 -102.44 20.20
C LYS A 119 43.83 -102.89 21.06
N PRO A 120 43.12 -104.02 20.83
CA PRO A 120 41.70 -104.07 20.42
C PRO A 120 40.75 -104.78 21.41
N VAL A 121 39.42 -104.69 21.21
CA VAL A 121 38.44 -105.67 21.74
C VAL A 121 37.33 -105.94 20.70
N GLU A 122 37.39 -107.14 20.11
CA GLU A 122 36.31 -107.95 19.50
C GLU A 122 35.27 -108.37 20.56
N ASN A 123 34.00 -108.74 20.36
CA ASN A 123 33.24 -109.41 19.29
C ASN A 123 31.72 -109.24 19.62
N LYS A 124 30.82 -108.85 18.68
CA LYS A 124 29.86 -109.70 17.90
C LYS A 124 28.59 -110.20 18.67
N PRO A 125 27.49 -110.66 18.01
CA PRO A 125 26.59 -110.00 17.05
C PRO A 125 25.08 -110.27 17.32
N ALA A 126 24.20 -109.67 16.52
CA ALA A 126 22.95 -110.32 16.12
C ALA A 126 22.59 -109.92 14.66
N ASP A 127 22.68 -110.89 13.76
CA ASP A 127 22.04 -110.87 12.42
C ASP A 127 20.51 -110.94 12.61
N GLN A 128 19.68 -110.37 11.72
CA GLN A 128 19.21 -111.06 10.52
C GLN A 128 18.60 -110.11 9.46
N ASN A 129 18.99 -110.41 8.21
CA ASN A 129 18.21 -110.45 6.96
C ASN A 129 17.49 -109.19 6.38
N GLY A 130 17.93 -108.83 5.17
CA GLY A 130 17.07 -109.05 3.99
C GLY A 130 16.59 -107.85 3.16
N ALA A 131 17.33 -107.57 2.08
CA ALA A 131 16.88 -107.15 0.73
C ALA A 131 16.29 -105.74 0.43
N SER A 132 17.03 -105.02 -0.43
CA SER A 132 16.63 -104.19 -1.60
C SER A 132 15.45 -103.21 -1.49
N ALA A 133 15.75 -101.90 -1.52
CA ALA A 133 14.96 -100.89 -2.24
C ALA A 133 15.74 -99.59 -2.49
N LYS A 134 15.25 -98.85 -3.50
CA LYS A 134 15.78 -97.67 -4.18
C LYS A 134 15.40 -96.35 -3.48
N ALA A 135 16.22 -95.34 -3.76
CA ALA A 135 15.93 -93.89 -3.88
C ALA A 135 15.73 -93.01 -2.61
N GLU A 136 16.35 -91.81 -2.73
CA GLU A 136 16.14 -90.55 -1.97
C GLU A 136 16.54 -90.57 -0.48
N THR A 137 17.11 -89.54 0.15
CA THR A 137 17.35 -88.12 -0.10
C THR A 137 18.43 -87.63 0.89
N SER A 138 19.07 -86.49 0.57
CA SER A 138 19.76 -85.56 1.48
C SER A 138 20.88 -86.05 2.41
N THR A 139 22.09 -85.49 2.25
CA THR A 139 22.74 -84.58 3.22
C THR A 139 24.18 -84.31 2.78
N ALA A 140 24.66 -83.13 3.17
CA ALA A 140 25.92 -82.51 2.78
C ALA A 140 27.18 -83.32 3.11
N SER A 141 28.26 -83.08 2.35
CA SER A 141 29.61 -83.18 2.87
C SER A 141 30.55 -82.20 2.18
N TYR A 142 31.28 -81.48 3.04
CA TYR A 142 32.42 -80.62 2.80
C TYR A 142 33.54 -81.36 2.06
N ALA A 143 33.79 -81.07 0.78
CA ALA A 143 35.09 -81.40 0.16
C ALA A 143 35.42 -80.76 -1.20
N ASP A 144 34.54 -80.00 -1.88
CA ASP A 144 34.79 -79.62 -3.30
C ASP A 144 34.95 -78.12 -3.57
N VAL A 145 35.67 -77.38 -2.72
CA VAL A 145 36.16 -76.02 -3.08
C VAL A 145 37.63 -75.86 -2.72
N ALA A 146 38.48 -76.62 -3.40
CA ALA A 146 39.92 -76.38 -3.40
C ALA A 146 40.51 -76.69 -4.78
N LYS A 147 40.46 -75.72 -5.69
CA LYS A 147 41.45 -75.49 -6.77
C LYS A 147 41.07 -74.28 -7.62
N GLY A 148 41.88 -73.22 -7.58
CA GLY A 148 41.83 -72.15 -8.56
C GLY A 148 42.34 -70.79 -8.06
N ALA A 149 43.63 -70.67 -7.74
CA ALA A 149 44.28 -69.39 -7.50
C ALA A 149 45.46 -69.20 -8.48
N LYS A 150 45.59 -67.99 -9.04
CA LYS A 150 46.82 -67.39 -9.62
C LYS A 150 46.71 -65.84 -9.53
N PRO A 151 47.82 -65.09 -9.58
CA PRO A 151 48.25 -64.23 -8.46
C PRO A 151 48.32 -62.71 -8.77
N ALA A 152 48.56 -61.93 -7.70
CA ALA A 152 48.57 -60.46 -7.60
C ALA A 152 49.71 -59.73 -8.37
N PRO A 153 49.66 -58.39 -8.38
CA PRO A 153 50.85 -57.67 -7.91
C PRO A 153 50.58 -56.50 -6.93
N ALA A 154 51.57 -56.35 -6.04
CA ALA A 154 52.11 -55.13 -5.42
C ALA A 154 51.27 -54.33 -4.41
N THR A 155 51.74 -54.42 -3.16
CA THR A 155 51.55 -53.49 -2.05
C THR A 155 52.37 -52.21 -2.25
N THR A 156 51.74 -51.05 -2.07
CA THR A 156 52.40 -49.86 -1.48
C THR A 156 51.44 -49.16 -0.51
N ALA A 157 52.00 -48.80 0.63
CA ALA A 157 51.38 -48.31 1.85
C ALA A 157 50.37 -47.16 1.70
N SER A 158 49.27 -47.26 2.44
CA SER A 158 48.62 -46.13 3.11
C SER A 158 47.64 -46.64 4.16
N ALA A 159 48.11 -46.69 5.41
CA ALA A 159 47.25 -46.83 6.58
C ALA A 159 46.51 -45.51 6.81
N ALA A 160 45.28 -45.39 6.32
CA ALA A 160 44.22 -44.49 6.77
C ALA A 160 43.11 -44.44 5.71
N SER A 161 41.94 -45.07 5.94
CA SER A 161 40.71 -44.66 5.22
C SER A 161 39.40 -45.36 5.63
N HIS A 162 39.38 -46.41 6.46
CA HIS A 162 38.12 -47.13 6.70
C HIS A 162 37.18 -46.53 7.77
N ASP A 163 37.55 -45.46 8.46
CA ASP A 163 36.71 -44.84 9.51
C ASP A 163 35.85 -43.65 9.03
N ASN A 164 36.02 -43.21 7.78
CA ASN A 164 35.36 -41.99 7.28
C ASN A 164 34.00 -42.22 6.59
N THR A 165 33.59 -43.46 6.26
CA THR A 165 32.33 -43.69 5.53
C THR A 165 31.10 -43.81 6.44
N ALA A 166 31.27 -44.19 7.71
CA ALA A 166 30.17 -44.33 8.67
C ALA A 166 29.77 -43.01 9.38
N ASP A 167 30.67 -42.02 9.48
CA ASP A 167 30.38 -40.72 10.11
C ASP A 167 29.69 -39.74 9.12
N THR A 168 29.82 -39.97 7.80
CA THR A 168 29.13 -39.19 6.75
C THR A 168 27.62 -39.43 6.65
N GLN A 169 27.10 -40.58 7.11
CA GLN A 169 25.65 -40.85 7.09
C GLN A 169 24.88 -40.18 8.24
N ALA A 170 25.56 -39.63 9.25
CA ALA A 170 24.91 -38.95 10.37
C ALA A 170 24.51 -37.49 10.08
N HIS A 171 24.94 -36.93 8.94
CA HIS A 171 24.81 -35.49 8.61
C HIS A 171 23.76 -35.15 7.54
N ASN A 172 23.24 -36.12 6.79
CA ASN A 172 22.24 -35.86 5.75
C ASN A 172 20.83 -35.92 6.36
N ALA A 173 20.29 -34.75 6.73
CA ALA A 173 18.86 -34.63 7.02
C ALA A 173 18.07 -35.01 5.76
N SER A 174 17.04 -35.85 5.89
CA SER A 174 16.14 -36.12 4.77
C SER A 174 15.47 -34.82 4.33
N ALA A 175 15.15 -34.68 3.05
CA ALA A 175 14.45 -33.50 2.52
C ALA A 175 13.16 -33.20 3.31
N PHE A 176 12.47 -34.24 3.76
CA PHE A 176 11.28 -34.14 4.61
C PHE A 176 11.57 -33.53 5.98
N GLU A 177 12.66 -33.93 6.64
CA GLU A 177 13.08 -33.33 7.93
C GLU A 177 13.53 -31.87 7.78
N LEU A 178 14.13 -31.52 6.64
CA LEU A 178 14.48 -30.13 6.32
C LEU A 178 13.21 -29.27 6.15
N VAL A 179 12.23 -29.74 5.37
CA VAL A 179 10.95 -29.04 5.16
C VAL A 179 10.22 -28.88 6.48
N LYS A 180 10.12 -29.95 7.29
CA LYS A 180 9.52 -29.91 8.62
C LYS A 180 10.22 -28.90 9.53
N ALA A 181 11.55 -28.89 9.53
CA ALA A 181 12.33 -27.96 10.34
C ALA A 181 12.15 -26.50 9.88
N LEU A 182 12.00 -26.26 8.58
CA LEU A 182 11.77 -24.92 8.04
C LEU A 182 10.35 -24.41 8.34
N VAL A 183 9.34 -25.27 8.21
CA VAL A 183 7.93 -24.94 8.49
C VAL A 183 7.71 -24.69 9.98
N PHE A 184 8.13 -25.63 10.85
CA PHE A 184 7.89 -25.55 12.29
C PHE A 184 9.02 -24.88 13.08
N GLY A 185 10.11 -24.47 12.41
CA GLY A 185 11.28 -23.88 13.08
C GLY A 185 11.99 -24.85 14.04
N SER A 186 11.78 -26.16 13.90
CA SER A 186 12.24 -27.14 14.88
C SER A 186 13.75 -27.44 14.77
N SER A 187 14.47 -27.49 15.90
CA SER A 187 15.91 -27.79 15.88
C SER A 187 16.20 -29.21 15.36
N THR A 188 17.17 -29.34 14.46
CA THR A 188 17.65 -30.59 13.83
C THR A 188 18.95 -31.09 14.47
N ARG A 189 19.50 -32.20 13.95
CA ARG A 189 20.81 -32.73 14.36
C ARG A 189 21.99 -31.91 13.82
N SER A 190 21.77 -31.08 12.79
CA SER A 190 22.81 -30.32 12.13
C SER A 190 22.86 -28.89 12.67
N SER A 191 24.00 -28.53 13.27
CA SER A 191 24.29 -27.16 13.70
C SER A 191 24.14 -26.15 12.56
N ARG A 192 24.53 -26.52 11.34
CA ARG A 192 24.47 -25.62 10.18
C ARG A 192 23.02 -25.34 9.79
N ILE A 193 22.19 -26.38 9.74
CA ILE A 193 20.76 -26.23 9.44
C ILE A 193 20.08 -25.38 10.52
N ASN A 194 20.37 -25.63 11.80
CA ASN A 194 19.79 -24.85 12.90
C ASN A 194 20.20 -23.37 12.84
N PHE A 195 21.46 -23.09 12.49
CA PHE A 195 21.93 -21.74 12.25
C PHE A 195 21.14 -21.04 11.14
N TYR A 196 20.94 -21.68 9.98
CA TYR A 196 20.17 -21.08 8.88
C TYR A 196 18.69 -20.89 9.22
N ILE A 197 18.09 -21.79 10.00
CA ILE A 197 16.71 -21.63 10.46
C ILE A 197 16.61 -20.42 11.39
N ILE A 198 17.50 -20.28 12.37
CA ILE A 198 17.53 -19.11 13.25
C ILE A 198 17.76 -17.85 12.43
N LEU A 199 18.73 -17.85 11.52
CA LEU A 199 19.02 -16.73 10.62
C LEU A 199 17.78 -16.31 9.81
N ALA A 200 17.00 -17.25 9.30
CA ALA A 200 15.77 -16.95 8.58
C ALA A 200 14.71 -16.27 9.48
N HIS A 201 14.57 -16.68 10.74
CA HIS A 201 13.67 -16.02 11.69
C HIS A 201 14.19 -14.64 12.10
N THR A 202 15.50 -14.52 12.34
CA THR A 202 16.15 -13.23 12.61
C THR A 202 15.96 -12.28 11.44
N LEU A 203 16.03 -12.77 10.21
CA LEU A 203 15.79 -11.95 9.04
C LEU A 203 14.33 -11.50 8.94
N ALA A 204 13.37 -12.40 9.16
CA ALA A 204 11.96 -12.04 9.22
C ALA A 204 11.69 -10.99 10.31
N PHE A 205 12.36 -11.09 11.46
CA PHE A 205 12.28 -10.09 12.52
C PHE A 205 12.88 -8.76 12.08
N ALA A 206 14.02 -8.78 11.37
CA ALA A 206 14.62 -7.57 10.82
C ALA A 206 13.72 -6.88 9.78
N LEU A 207 13.02 -7.64 8.93
CA LEU A 207 12.03 -7.09 7.99
C LEU A 207 10.88 -6.40 8.71
N PHE A 208 10.38 -7.01 9.80
CA PHE A 208 9.39 -6.39 10.67
C PHE A 208 9.90 -5.05 11.24
N VAL A 209 11.10 -5.04 11.84
CA VAL A 209 11.70 -3.84 12.43
C VAL A 209 11.91 -2.75 11.37
N ASP A 210 12.41 -3.11 10.18
CA ASP A 210 12.60 -2.19 9.06
C ASP A 210 11.27 -1.55 8.62
N SER A 211 10.20 -2.35 8.46
CA SER A 211 8.88 -1.83 8.10
C SER A 211 8.25 -0.98 9.22
N PHE A 212 8.38 -1.39 10.48
CA PHE A 212 7.81 -0.71 11.64
C PHE A 212 8.47 0.65 11.87
N LEU A 213 9.80 0.71 11.77
CA LEU A 213 10.56 1.93 11.98
C LEU A 213 10.73 2.78 10.71
N SER A 214 10.35 2.26 9.53
CA SER A 214 10.51 2.95 8.24
C SER A 214 10.08 4.42 8.26
N PRO A 215 8.85 4.77 8.71
CA PRO A 215 8.40 6.16 8.67
C PRO A 215 9.28 7.12 9.50
N TYR A 216 10.07 6.57 10.43
CA TYR A 216 10.90 7.31 11.38
C TYR A 216 12.39 7.25 11.07
N LEU A 217 12.86 6.27 10.29
CA LEU A 217 14.29 6.06 10.01
C LEU A 217 14.77 6.75 8.73
N PHE A 218 13.90 6.98 7.75
CA PHE A 218 14.35 7.44 6.44
C PHE A 218 14.33 8.97 6.29
N PRO A 219 15.29 9.59 5.57
CA PRO A 219 15.50 11.04 5.52
C PRO A 219 14.33 11.89 4.98
N SER A 220 13.28 11.26 4.42
CA SER A 220 12.14 11.92 3.78
C SER A 220 11.30 12.80 4.71
N HIS A 221 11.42 12.62 6.03
CA HIS A 221 10.65 13.41 7.01
C HIS A 221 11.39 14.64 7.56
N TRP A 222 12.68 14.81 7.25
CA TRP A 222 13.46 15.93 7.80
C TRP A 222 13.02 17.26 7.18
N ASP A 223 12.67 18.21 8.05
CA ASP A 223 12.04 19.49 7.76
C ASP A 223 12.66 20.24 6.58
N TYR A 224 14.00 20.16 6.44
CA TYR A 224 14.79 20.92 5.48
C TYR A 224 14.97 20.26 4.11
N ASN A 225 14.63 18.97 3.95
CA ASN A 225 14.92 18.22 2.72
C ASN A 225 13.76 18.20 1.71
N LEU A 226 12.56 18.64 2.10
CA LEU A 226 11.39 18.60 1.24
C LEU A 226 11.05 19.98 0.70
N ALA A 227 11.15 20.15 -0.62
CA ALA A 227 10.56 21.28 -1.29
C ALA A 227 9.68 20.76 -2.44
N PHE A 228 8.54 21.39 -2.64
CA PHE A 228 7.64 21.04 -3.74
C PHE A 228 6.81 22.25 -4.17
N ALA A 229 6.32 22.18 -5.40
CA ALA A 229 5.34 23.08 -5.97
C ALA A 229 4.31 22.23 -6.71
N ARG A 230 3.03 22.56 -6.54
CA ARG A 230 1.93 21.87 -7.21
C ARG A 230 0.78 22.82 -7.51
N THR A 231 -0.10 22.38 -8.40
CA THR A 231 -1.39 23.02 -8.64
C THR A 231 -2.47 22.23 -7.90
N GLY A 232 -3.37 22.91 -7.21
CA GLY A 232 -4.58 22.30 -6.64
C GLY A 232 -5.81 22.74 -7.41
N ALA A 233 -6.78 23.37 -6.73
CA ALA A 233 -8.04 23.77 -7.34
C ALA A 233 -7.83 24.64 -8.58
N LEU A 234 -8.52 24.27 -9.66
CA LEU A 234 -8.55 24.98 -10.93
C LEU A 234 -9.99 25.38 -11.22
N GLY A 235 -10.16 26.56 -11.80
CA GLY A 235 -11.42 26.99 -12.37
C GLY A 235 -11.22 27.52 -13.79
N PRO A 236 -12.29 28.08 -14.39
CA PRO A 236 -12.19 28.69 -15.70
C PRO A 236 -11.29 29.93 -15.72
N THR A 237 -11.26 30.67 -14.62
CA THR A 237 -10.56 31.96 -14.52
C THR A 237 -9.58 32.06 -13.37
N TYR A 238 -9.33 30.96 -12.66
CA TYR A 238 -8.40 30.95 -11.53
C TYR A 238 -7.63 29.63 -11.42
N ALA A 239 -6.49 29.69 -10.74
CA ALA A 239 -5.70 28.53 -10.35
C ALA A 239 -5.12 28.73 -8.96
N LYS A 240 -5.24 27.72 -8.09
CA LYS A 240 -4.51 27.65 -6.82
C LYS A 240 -3.17 26.96 -7.03
N VAL A 241 -2.09 27.64 -6.67
CA VAL A 241 -0.73 27.10 -6.64
C VAL A 241 -0.28 26.95 -5.20
N HIS A 242 0.34 25.83 -4.87
CA HIS A 242 0.74 25.48 -3.51
C HIS A 242 2.21 25.11 -3.47
N ILE A 243 2.93 25.70 -2.51
CA ILE A 243 4.37 25.63 -2.43
C ILE A 243 4.78 25.29 -1.00
N ARG A 244 5.76 24.40 -0.88
CA ARG A 244 6.58 24.25 0.32
C ARG A 244 8.04 24.52 -0.04
N TYR A 245 8.67 25.49 0.61
CA TYR A 245 10.06 25.85 0.32
C TYR A 245 10.80 26.29 1.60
N PRO A 246 11.46 25.36 2.32
CA PRO A 246 12.23 25.69 3.52
C PRO A 246 13.55 26.41 3.19
N PRO A 247 14.07 27.26 4.10
CA PRO A 247 15.32 28.00 3.87
C PRO A 247 16.55 27.10 3.73
N PRO A 248 17.47 27.38 2.78
CA PRO A 248 18.70 26.61 2.59
C PRO A 248 19.62 26.61 3.82
N GLU A 249 19.57 27.62 4.69
CA GLU A 249 20.39 27.72 5.90
C GLU A 249 20.09 26.61 6.92
N LEU A 250 18.89 26.01 6.88
CA LEU A 250 18.56 24.81 7.67
C LEU A 250 19.40 23.58 7.26
N LEU A 251 19.95 23.54 6.03
CA LEU A 251 20.89 22.49 5.60
C LEU A 251 22.26 22.62 6.29
N SER A 252 22.58 23.81 6.82
CA SER A 252 23.89 24.13 7.40
C SER A 252 23.90 24.13 8.93
N ALA A 253 22.75 23.88 9.57
CA ALA A 253 22.65 23.78 11.01
C ALA A 253 23.50 22.60 11.53
N PRO A 254 24.18 22.70 12.68
CA PRO A 254 25.07 21.65 13.20
C PRO A 254 24.38 20.31 13.51
N ASN A 255 23.04 20.27 13.49
CA ASN A 255 22.23 19.05 13.62
C ASN A 255 21.85 18.42 12.27
N ALA A 256 22.10 19.11 11.14
CA ALA A 256 22.04 18.55 9.79
C ALA A 256 23.31 17.74 9.54
N SER A 257 23.47 16.62 10.24
CA SER A 257 24.60 15.73 10.05
C SER A 257 24.51 15.10 8.66
N ALA A 258 25.43 15.52 7.80
CA ALA A 258 25.79 14.81 6.59
C ALA A 258 26.17 13.35 6.94
N ALA A 259 25.39 12.41 6.40
CA ALA A 259 25.85 11.12 5.95
C ALA A 259 26.84 10.34 6.85
N LEU A 260 26.39 9.85 8.00
CA LEU A 260 26.85 8.56 8.53
C LEU A 260 25.67 7.85 9.19
N ALA A 261 25.47 6.58 8.84
CA ALA A 261 24.42 5.72 9.35
C ALA A 261 24.28 5.86 10.89
N PRO A 262 23.08 6.02 11.45
CA PRO A 262 22.94 6.10 12.89
C PRO A 262 23.34 4.75 13.48
N ASN A 263 24.22 4.77 14.48
CA ASN A 263 24.41 3.62 15.36
C ASN A 263 23.04 3.24 15.93
N LEU A 264 22.66 1.98 15.74
CA LEU A 264 21.36 1.38 16.09
C LEU A 264 20.92 1.63 17.56
N ALA A 265 21.85 2.06 18.42
CA ALA A 265 21.61 2.39 19.83
C ALA A 265 20.87 3.72 20.03
N ASN A 266 21.04 4.71 19.15
CA ASN A 266 20.42 6.03 19.32
C ASN A 266 18.99 6.13 18.73
N SER A 267 18.55 5.12 17.99
CA SER A 267 17.19 5.05 17.42
C SER A 267 16.10 4.75 18.47
N PHE A 268 16.50 4.30 19.67
CA PHE A 268 15.58 4.08 20.79
C PHE A 268 15.45 5.30 21.69
N ASP A 269 16.47 6.16 21.77
CA ASP A 269 16.40 7.43 22.51
C ASP A 269 15.62 8.51 21.75
N SER A 270 15.45 8.40 20.43
CA SER A 270 14.59 9.32 19.64
C SER A 270 13.08 9.14 19.89
N LEU A 271 12.68 8.24 20.79
CA LEU A 271 11.30 8.17 21.33
C LEU A 271 11.11 9.07 22.55
N ALA A 272 12.19 9.65 23.09
CA ALA A 272 12.16 10.58 24.21
C ALA A 272 13.28 11.59 24.03
N ILE A 273 13.02 12.70 23.33
CA ILE A 273 13.60 14.05 23.46
C ILE A 273 13.31 14.78 22.14
N ASP A 274 12.22 15.55 22.12
CA ASP A 274 12.10 16.78 21.31
C ASP A 274 11.81 17.97 22.25
N ALA A 275 12.44 17.94 23.43
CA ALA A 275 12.35 19.02 24.40
C ALA A 275 13.74 19.26 25.01
N ALA A 276 14.53 20.08 24.32
CA ALA A 276 15.46 21.08 24.87
C ALA A 276 16.68 21.27 23.94
N SER A 277 16.66 22.31 23.14
CA SER A 277 17.88 23.08 22.86
C SER A 277 17.59 24.57 22.91
N ASN A 278 17.68 25.13 24.12
CA ASN A 278 17.88 26.56 24.33
C ASN A 278 19.31 26.91 23.88
N SER A 279 19.47 27.18 22.59
CA SER A 279 20.52 28.08 22.10
C SER A 279 19.81 29.22 21.41
N VAL A 280 20.19 30.46 21.73
CA VAL A 280 19.64 31.70 21.15
C VAL A 280 19.82 31.65 19.62
N ALA A 281 18.87 31.06 18.92
CA ALA A 281 18.77 31.06 17.47
C ALA A 281 17.85 32.22 17.12
N SER A 282 18.31 33.13 16.26
CA SER A 282 17.44 34.12 15.65
C SER A 282 16.23 33.40 15.06
N GLU A 283 15.00 33.84 15.39
CA GLU A 283 13.80 33.30 14.74
C GLU A 283 14.01 33.33 13.22
N PRO A 284 13.86 32.19 12.53
CA PRO A 284 14.12 32.12 11.11
C PRO A 284 13.15 33.07 10.39
N GLN A 285 13.72 33.97 9.59
CA GLN A 285 12.96 35.04 8.96
C GLN A 285 11.98 34.47 7.92
N PRO A 286 10.78 35.06 7.78
CA PRO A 286 9.85 34.69 6.72
C PRO A 286 10.47 34.81 5.32
N ILE A 287 10.11 33.91 4.42
CA ILE A 287 10.54 33.95 3.02
C ILE A 287 9.40 34.50 2.18
N GLU A 288 9.63 35.65 1.55
CA GLU A 288 8.69 36.24 0.59
C GLU A 288 9.05 35.81 -0.84
N LEU A 289 8.10 35.14 -1.49
CA LEU A 289 8.23 34.71 -2.88
C LEU A 289 7.10 35.32 -3.71
N LEU A 290 7.45 35.91 -4.84
CA LEU A 290 6.50 36.44 -5.80
C LEU A 290 6.21 35.40 -6.87
N VAL A 291 4.95 35.00 -6.99
CA VAL A 291 4.50 34.08 -8.05
C VAL A 291 4.51 34.82 -9.37
N LYS A 292 5.15 34.24 -10.39
CA LYS A 292 5.18 34.75 -11.75
C LYS A 292 4.49 33.78 -12.66
N TYR A 293 3.68 34.26 -13.59
CA TYR A 293 2.96 33.41 -14.51
C TYR A 293 2.85 34.05 -15.90
N ARG A 294 2.66 33.23 -16.93
CA ARG A 294 2.34 33.68 -18.29
C ARG A 294 1.66 32.57 -19.07
N ARG A 295 1.03 32.92 -20.18
CA ARG A 295 0.47 31.93 -21.11
C ARG A 295 1.59 31.07 -21.68
N ALA A 296 1.39 29.76 -21.69
CA ALA A 296 2.33 28.84 -22.33
C ALA A 296 2.17 28.96 -23.86
N LEU A 297 3.26 29.30 -24.55
CA LEU A 297 3.29 29.28 -26.01
C LEU A 297 3.37 27.82 -26.46
N ASN A 298 2.41 27.38 -27.29
CA ASN A 298 2.30 26.00 -27.76
C ASN A 298 3.65 25.44 -28.24
N LEU A 299 4.14 24.40 -27.58
CA LEU A 299 5.25 23.57 -28.06
C LEU A 299 4.68 22.51 -29.00
N THR A 300 4.10 22.91 -30.13
CA THR A 300 3.97 21.97 -31.26
C THR A 300 5.32 21.91 -31.96
N GLU A 301 5.79 20.72 -32.35
CA GLU A 301 7.12 20.48 -32.97
C GLU A 301 7.42 21.36 -34.21
N GLN A 302 6.43 22.04 -34.77
CA GLN A 302 6.61 22.96 -35.91
C GLN A 302 7.16 24.34 -35.51
N ASP A 303 6.97 24.81 -34.27
CA ASP A 303 7.40 26.15 -33.84
C ASP A 303 8.86 26.24 -33.37
N ASP A 304 9.53 25.09 -33.16
CA ASP A 304 10.98 25.06 -32.89
C ASP A 304 11.82 25.54 -34.10
N SER A 305 11.22 25.59 -35.29
CA SER A 305 11.84 26.19 -36.47
C SER A 305 11.94 27.73 -36.40
N PHE A 306 11.07 28.39 -35.63
CA PHE A 306 11.07 29.85 -35.42
C PHE A 306 11.98 30.31 -34.26
N ARG A 307 12.51 29.38 -33.44
CA ARG A 307 13.44 29.68 -32.35
C ARG A 307 14.91 29.41 -32.66
N LYS A 308 15.25 28.93 -33.87
CA LYS A 308 16.64 29.02 -34.33
C LYS A 308 16.99 30.50 -34.43
N PRO A 309 18.04 30.99 -33.76
CA PRO A 309 18.41 32.39 -33.80
C PRO A 309 18.85 32.71 -35.22
N SER A 310 17.97 33.27 -36.03
CA SER A 310 18.38 34.04 -37.19
C SER A 310 19.10 35.28 -36.65
N ARG A 311 20.40 35.14 -36.42
CA ARG A 311 21.36 36.25 -36.46
C ARG A 311 21.37 36.80 -37.89
N ALA A 312 20.28 37.48 -38.27
CA ALA A 312 20.18 38.15 -39.55
C ALA A 312 19.09 39.22 -39.44
N TYR A 313 19.54 40.47 -39.30
CA TYR A 313 18.80 41.72 -39.51
C TYR A 313 17.78 42.15 -38.43
N GLY A 314 18.27 42.92 -37.45
CA GLY A 314 17.99 44.35 -37.41
C GLY A 314 16.59 44.86 -37.03
N HIS A 315 15.66 44.02 -36.55
CA HIS A 315 14.41 44.50 -35.96
C HIS A 315 14.26 43.98 -34.53
N ASN A 316 14.20 44.91 -33.57
CA ASN A 316 13.78 44.65 -32.21
C ASN A 316 12.33 44.13 -32.25
N TYR A 317 12.14 42.81 -32.22
CA TYR A 317 10.85 42.23 -31.92
C TYR A 317 10.47 42.70 -30.52
N LEU A 318 9.54 43.67 -30.44
CA LEU A 318 8.79 43.97 -29.23
C LEU A 318 8.23 42.63 -28.75
N ALA A 319 8.67 42.16 -27.58
CA ALA A 319 8.09 41.01 -26.92
C ALA A 319 6.56 41.16 -26.97
N SER A 320 5.86 40.24 -27.64
CA SER A 320 4.40 40.24 -27.60
C SER A 320 3.98 40.14 -26.13
N HIS A 321 2.87 40.80 -25.75
CA HIS A 321 2.38 40.78 -24.37
C HIS A 321 2.26 39.36 -23.80
N GLU A 322 2.04 38.35 -24.68
CA GLU A 322 1.94 36.93 -24.34
C GLU A 322 3.27 36.27 -23.90
N SER A 323 4.42 36.87 -24.20
CA SER A 323 5.74 36.34 -23.83
C SER A 323 6.29 36.89 -22.51
N LEU A 324 5.65 37.93 -21.96
CA LEU A 324 6.06 38.59 -20.73
C LEU A 324 5.55 37.82 -19.51
N TRP A 325 6.40 37.69 -18.50
CA TRP A 325 5.99 37.18 -17.19
C TRP A 325 5.16 38.23 -16.47
N LEU A 326 3.95 37.86 -16.07
CA LEU A 326 3.05 38.67 -15.26
C LEU A 326 3.32 38.45 -13.77
N ASN A 327 3.11 39.50 -12.98
CA ASN A 327 3.19 39.43 -11.53
C ASN A 327 1.89 38.83 -11.00
N GLY A 328 2.00 37.71 -10.30
CA GLY A 328 0.93 37.13 -9.50
C GLY A 328 1.03 37.55 -8.03
N PRO A 329 0.35 36.83 -7.13
CA PRO A 329 0.37 37.11 -5.71
C PRO A 329 1.75 36.92 -5.08
N LEU A 330 2.03 37.74 -4.05
CA LEU A 330 3.14 37.53 -3.13
C LEU A 330 2.72 36.51 -2.08
N ILE A 331 3.55 35.50 -1.85
CA ILE A 331 3.36 34.50 -0.78
C ILE A 331 4.45 34.66 0.27
N THR A 332 4.08 34.40 1.53
CA THR A 332 5.00 34.44 2.66
C THR A 332 5.06 33.05 3.29
N LEU A 333 6.23 32.42 3.24
CA LEU A 333 6.50 31.13 3.87
C LEU A 333 7.05 31.36 5.26
N ARG A 334 6.55 30.60 6.24
CA ARG A 334 6.88 30.78 7.65
C ARG A 334 7.21 29.44 8.31
N PRO A 335 8.02 29.42 9.39
CA PRO A 335 8.23 28.19 10.14
C PRO A 335 6.92 27.71 10.81
N GLU A 336 6.02 28.62 11.20
CA GLU A 336 4.79 28.27 11.93
C GLU A 336 3.82 27.43 11.09
N ASN A 337 3.85 27.55 9.76
CA ASN A 337 3.02 26.79 8.81
C ASN A 337 3.85 25.80 7.99
N ASP A 338 4.97 25.33 8.55
CA ASP A 338 5.85 24.35 7.91
C ASP A 338 6.39 24.76 6.53
N TRP A 339 6.60 26.06 6.37
CA TRP A 339 7.07 26.69 5.14
C TRP A 339 6.17 26.42 3.94
N THR A 340 4.87 26.20 4.18
CA THR A 340 3.86 26.04 3.13
C THR A 340 3.14 27.36 2.86
N ALA A 341 2.69 27.58 1.63
CA ALA A 341 1.72 28.62 1.31
C ALA A 341 0.95 28.27 0.03
N THR A 342 -0.27 28.80 -0.05
CA THR A 342 -1.12 28.72 -1.23
C THR A 342 -1.35 30.12 -1.78
N ALA A 343 -1.25 30.27 -3.10
CA ALA A 343 -1.55 31.48 -3.83
C ALA A 343 -2.69 31.23 -4.83
N VAL A 344 -3.58 32.21 -4.96
CA VAL A 344 -4.63 32.21 -6.00
C VAL A 344 -4.16 33.13 -7.12
N ILE A 345 -4.02 32.56 -8.33
CA ILE A 345 -3.84 33.33 -9.55
C ILE A 345 -5.21 33.46 -10.21
N ASP A 346 -5.68 34.69 -10.37
CA ASP A 346 -6.98 35.08 -10.90
C ASP A 346 -6.87 35.77 -12.27
N ASP A 347 -8.01 36.22 -12.81
CA ASP A 347 -8.14 36.86 -14.14
C ASP A 347 -7.52 36.05 -15.30
N LEU A 348 -7.57 34.72 -15.18
CA LEU A 348 -7.07 33.82 -16.21
C LEU A 348 -8.09 33.60 -17.32
N TRP A 349 -7.59 33.38 -18.53
CA TRP A 349 -8.40 32.90 -19.64
C TRP A 349 -8.79 31.42 -19.47
N PRO A 350 -10.05 31.04 -19.76
CA PRO A 350 -10.49 29.64 -19.80
C PRO A 350 -9.75 28.79 -20.84
N SER A 351 -9.72 27.47 -20.62
CA SER A 351 -9.08 26.48 -21.52
C SER A 351 -7.66 26.85 -21.96
N THR A 352 -6.91 27.54 -21.10
CA THR A 352 -5.61 28.10 -21.46
C THR A 352 -4.54 27.50 -20.58
N THR A 353 -3.47 27.00 -21.20
CA THR A 353 -2.30 26.52 -20.48
C THR A 353 -1.41 27.70 -20.07
N TYR A 354 -1.05 27.73 -18.80
CA TYR A 354 -0.13 28.70 -18.23
C TYR A 354 1.14 27.99 -17.78
N GLU A 355 2.26 28.71 -17.88
CA GLU A 355 3.47 28.38 -17.15
C GLU A 355 3.66 29.36 -15.99
N TRP A 356 4.11 28.84 -14.84
CA TRP A 356 4.34 29.62 -13.64
C TRP A 356 5.65 29.24 -12.94
N GLY A 357 6.16 30.15 -12.11
CA GLY A 357 7.39 29.99 -11.35
C GLY A 357 7.47 30.97 -10.19
N LEU A 358 8.57 30.90 -9.44
CA LEU A 358 8.79 31.68 -8.22
C LEU A 358 9.95 32.64 -8.39
N SER A 359 9.76 33.88 -7.96
CA SER A 359 10.78 34.93 -7.93
C SER A 359 10.96 35.48 -6.52
N GLN A 360 12.14 35.96 -6.21
CA GLN A 360 12.48 36.55 -4.91
C GLN A 360 13.24 37.85 -5.14
N PHE A 361 12.98 38.83 -4.28
CA PHE A 361 13.73 40.07 -4.23
C PHE A 361 15.02 39.85 -3.44
N GLN A 362 16.17 40.05 -4.06
CA GLN A 362 17.48 39.86 -3.44
C GLN A 362 18.30 41.15 -3.51
N PRO A 363 19.03 41.52 -2.43
CA PRO A 363 19.97 42.62 -2.46
C PRO A 363 21.21 42.23 -3.28
N GLU A 364 21.52 42.99 -4.33
CA GLU A 364 22.74 42.89 -5.12
C GLU A 364 23.59 44.13 -4.90
N HIS A 365 24.87 43.93 -4.56
CA HIS A 365 25.83 45.02 -4.45
C HIS A 365 26.30 45.42 -5.84
N VAL A 366 26.28 46.72 -6.13
CA VAL A 366 26.84 47.23 -7.38
C VAL A 366 28.37 47.23 -7.27
N ASP A 367 29.06 46.65 -8.25
CA ASP A 367 30.52 46.59 -8.24
C ASP A 367 31.13 47.98 -8.00
N HIS A 368 31.91 48.09 -6.91
CA HIS A 368 32.65 49.27 -6.47
C HIS A 368 31.86 50.44 -5.83
N SER A 369 30.64 50.21 -5.32
CA SER A 369 29.97 51.16 -4.40
C SER A 369 29.32 50.47 -3.19
N ASP A 370 29.08 51.22 -2.12
CA ASP A 370 28.29 50.76 -0.96
C ASP A 370 26.76 50.80 -1.23
N GLU A 371 26.34 51.01 -2.49
CA GLU A 371 24.91 50.99 -2.86
C GLU A 371 24.40 49.56 -3.02
N VAL A 372 23.37 49.22 -2.25
CA VAL A 372 22.62 47.96 -2.37
C VAL A 372 21.39 48.20 -3.24
N ARG A 373 21.30 47.50 -4.38
CA ARG A 373 20.08 47.48 -5.21
C ARG A 373 19.30 46.21 -4.94
N VAL A 374 17.99 46.33 -4.75
CA VAL A 374 17.11 45.16 -4.69
C VAL A 374 16.73 44.77 -6.11
N ILE A 375 17.08 43.56 -6.52
CA ILE A 375 16.71 43.03 -7.83
C ILE A 375 15.88 41.76 -7.70
N GLU A 376 14.93 41.59 -8.61
CA GLU A 376 14.12 40.39 -8.69
C GLU A 376 14.90 39.31 -9.44
N LYS A 377 15.11 38.15 -8.81
CA LYS A 377 15.65 36.96 -9.46
C LYS A 377 14.66 35.82 -9.32
N PHE A 378 14.51 34.99 -10.35
CA PHE A 378 13.87 33.68 -10.18
C PHE A 378 14.65 32.88 -9.12
N VAL A 379 13.94 32.33 -8.15
CA VAL A 379 14.53 31.57 -7.03
C VAL A 379 15.28 30.39 -7.62
N ALA A 380 16.60 30.29 -7.44
CA ALA A 380 17.42 29.15 -7.86
C ALA A 380 17.22 28.64 -9.33
N ASN A 381 17.96 27.60 -9.72
CA ASN A 381 17.78 26.87 -10.98
C ASN A 381 17.12 25.50 -10.75
N ASP A 382 16.33 25.36 -9.67
CA ASP A 382 15.77 24.06 -9.29
C ASP A 382 14.42 23.78 -9.97
N ALA A 383 13.99 22.52 -9.93
CA ALA A 383 12.80 22.04 -10.63
C ALA A 383 11.47 22.51 -10.00
N ILE A 384 11.52 23.22 -8.87
CA ILE A 384 10.36 23.63 -8.07
C ILE A 384 10.01 25.09 -8.38
N SER A 385 11.04 25.92 -8.42
CA SER A 385 10.97 27.36 -8.71
C SER A 385 10.75 27.69 -10.18
N ARG A 386 11.08 26.79 -11.11
CA ARG A 386 11.05 27.05 -12.55
C ARG A 386 10.09 26.15 -13.33
N ARG A 387 9.19 26.81 -14.08
CA ARG A 387 8.37 26.25 -15.17
C ARG A 387 7.46 25.08 -14.75
N ASN A 388 6.54 25.39 -13.85
CA ASN A 388 5.38 24.56 -13.58
C ASN A 388 4.26 24.91 -14.57
N TYR A 389 3.36 23.96 -14.86
CA TYR A 389 2.29 24.18 -15.83
C TYR A 389 0.94 23.79 -15.21
N PHE A 390 -0.10 24.50 -15.62
CA PHE A 390 -1.49 24.10 -15.40
C PHE A 390 -2.34 24.58 -16.56
N THR A 391 -3.53 24.00 -16.71
CA THR A 391 -4.50 24.41 -17.73
C THR A 391 -5.82 24.70 -17.06
N THR A 392 -6.32 25.94 -17.22
CA THR A 392 -7.62 26.35 -16.69
C THR A 392 -8.76 25.56 -17.33
N TRP A 393 -9.89 25.47 -16.62
CA TRP A 393 -11.06 24.77 -17.12
C TRP A 393 -11.78 25.55 -18.23
N PRO A 394 -12.66 24.91 -19.02
CA PRO A 394 -13.44 25.60 -20.03
C PRO A 394 -14.44 26.60 -19.43
N ASP A 395 -14.82 27.61 -20.23
CA ASP A 395 -15.87 28.56 -19.82
C ASP A 395 -17.22 27.83 -19.73
N PRO A 396 -17.85 27.76 -18.53
CA PRO A 396 -19.15 27.10 -18.36
C PRO A 396 -20.25 27.71 -19.25
N ARG A 397 -20.15 29.00 -19.62
CA ARG A 397 -21.12 29.67 -20.51
C ARG A 397 -21.16 29.08 -21.92
N LEU A 398 -20.11 28.35 -22.33
CA LEU A 398 -20.06 27.70 -23.63
C LEU A 398 -20.81 26.36 -23.65
N SER A 399 -21.28 25.84 -22.51
CA SER A 399 -21.89 24.51 -22.40
C SER A 399 -23.06 24.33 -23.35
N SER A 400 -24.07 25.20 -23.24
CA SER A 400 -25.26 25.17 -24.10
C SER A 400 -24.95 25.38 -25.59
N TYR A 401 -23.96 26.24 -25.91
CA TYR A 401 -23.53 26.47 -27.29
C TYR A 401 -22.84 25.24 -27.90
N MET A 402 -21.91 24.62 -27.17
CA MET A 402 -21.18 23.42 -27.62
C MET A 402 -22.12 22.23 -27.79
N GLN A 403 -23.09 22.04 -26.90
CA GLN A 403 -24.16 21.04 -27.08
C GLN A 403 -24.94 21.27 -28.39
N SER A 404 -25.30 22.52 -28.71
CA SER A 404 -26.02 22.81 -29.96
C SER A 404 -25.20 22.50 -31.22
N LYS A 405 -23.88 22.68 -31.17
CA LYS A 405 -22.96 22.30 -32.24
C LYS A 405 -22.84 20.78 -32.39
N SER A 406 -22.74 20.07 -31.27
CA SER A 406 -22.65 18.60 -31.24
C SER A 406 -23.90 17.93 -31.82
N LEU A 407 -25.08 18.56 -31.67
CA LEU A 407 -26.36 18.08 -32.21
C LEU A 407 -26.65 18.53 -33.65
N GLY A 408 -25.85 19.42 -34.24
CA GLY A 408 -26.07 19.93 -35.61
C GLY A 408 -25.97 18.83 -36.66
N PRO A 409 -26.56 19.01 -37.87
CA PRO A 409 -26.43 18.03 -38.93
C PRO A 409 -24.95 17.86 -39.26
N ARG A 410 -24.37 16.68 -38.95
CA ARG A 410 -23.10 16.23 -39.53
C ARG A 410 -23.26 16.44 -41.04
N ARG A 411 -22.59 17.45 -41.61
CA ARG A 411 -22.59 17.67 -43.05
C ARG A 411 -22.17 16.35 -43.67
N GLY A 412 -23.12 15.67 -44.33
CA GLY A 412 -22.85 14.51 -45.15
C GLY A 412 -21.96 14.93 -46.31
N GLY A 413 -20.65 14.99 -46.06
CA GLY A 413 -19.63 14.96 -47.08
C GLY A 413 -19.27 13.50 -47.31
N ALA A 414 -19.92 12.87 -48.29
CA ALA A 414 -19.43 11.63 -48.84
C ALA A 414 -18.08 11.94 -49.53
N GLY A 415 -17.01 11.35 -49.00
CA GLY A 415 -15.67 11.41 -49.57
C GLY A 415 -14.69 12.21 -48.73
N ASP A 416 -14.10 11.57 -47.72
CA ASP A 416 -12.64 11.52 -47.61
C ASP A 416 -12.20 10.34 -46.73
N SER A 417 -11.07 9.79 -47.11
CA SER A 417 -10.50 8.49 -46.76
C SER A 417 -9.97 8.35 -45.33
N VAL A 418 -10.10 7.13 -44.80
CA VAL A 418 -9.11 6.39 -43.96
C VAL A 418 -8.30 7.24 -42.98
N ASP A 419 -8.94 7.59 -41.87
CA ASP A 419 -8.40 7.65 -40.50
C ASP A 419 -9.42 8.46 -39.69
N GLU A 420 -10.42 7.79 -39.09
CA GLU A 420 -11.26 8.49 -38.11
C GLU A 420 -10.34 8.97 -36.98
N PRO A 421 -10.29 10.29 -36.68
CA PRO A 421 -9.53 10.76 -35.53
C PRO A 421 -10.19 10.12 -34.30
N ARG A 422 -9.41 9.33 -33.55
CA ARG A 422 -9.83 8.83 -32.23
C ARG A 422 -10.40 10.02 -31.46
N GLU A 423 -11.69 9.97 -31.14
CA GLU A 423 -12.36 11.01 -30.36
C GLU A 423 -11.52 11.29 -29.10
N GLU A 424 -11.08 12.53 -28.94
CA GLU A 424 -10.24 12.91 -27.79
C GLU A 424 -11.07 12.70 -26.52
N THR A 425 -10.63 11.79 -25.64
CA THR A 425 -11.42 11.37 -24.47
C THR A 425 -11.44 12.40 -23.33
N ASN A 426 -10.69 13.50 -23.46
CA ASN A 426 -10.58 14.55 -22.46
C ASN A 426 -10.22 15.90 -23.12
N PRO A 427 -11.12 16.52 -23.90
CA PRO A 427 -10.85 17.77 -24.63
C PRO A 427 -10.61 18.97 -23.68
N LEU A 428 -9.71 19.89 -24.04
CA LEU A 428 -9.41 21.11 -23.24
C LEU A 428 -10.49 22.16 -23.27
N GLU A 429 -11.23 22.22 -24.37
CA GLU A 429 -12.13 23.33 -24.69
C GLU A 429 -13.61 23.00 -24.46
N ASP A 430 -13.94 21.74 -24.17
CA ASP A 430 -15.34 21.32 -24.01
C ASP A 430 -15.75 21.30 -22.53
N PRO A 431 -16.64 22.20 -22.07
CA PRO A 431 -17.19 22.16 -20.72
C PRO A 431 -18.12 20.95 -20.47
N ASN A 432 -18.47 20.20 -21.52
CA ASN A 432 -19.39 19.07 -21.46
C ASN A 432 -18.73 17.69 -21.54
N HIS A 433 -17.40 17.61 -21.70
CA HIS A 433 -16.69 16.33 -21.79
C HIS A 433 -15.37 16.38 -21.05
N PHE A 434 -15.26 15.59 -19.98
CA PHE A 434 -14.03 15.47 -19.21
C PHE A 434 -13.95 14.14 -18.47
N THR A 435 -12.75 13.77 -18.05
CA THR A 435 -12.55 12.59 -17.19
C THR A 435 -11.90 13.00 -15.88
N PHE A 436 -12.32 12.41 -14.76
CA PHE A 436 -11.64 12.51 -13.47
C PHE A 436 -11.48 11.13 -12.83
N ALA A 437 -10.65 11.01 -11.79
CA ALA A 437 -10.49 9.78 -11.02
C ALA A 437 -10.84 9.99 -9.55
N SER A 438 -11.23 8.92 -8.85
CA SER A 438 -11.50 8.93 -7.40
C SER A 438 -10.97 7.67 -6.71
N THR A 439 -10.44 7.85 -5.48
CA THR A 439 -9.91 6.80 -4.61
C THR A 439 -9.60 7.34 -3.19
N SER A 440 -9.25 6.47 -2.25
CA SER A 440 -8.79 6.80 -0.89
C SER A 440 -7.72 5.81 -0.42
N CYS A 441 -7.25 5.91 0.83
CA CYS A 441 -6.43 4.89 1.50
C CYS A 441 -5.06 4.68 0.83
N VAL A 442 -4.10 5.52 1.24
CA VAL A 442 -2.71 5.54 0.78
C VAL A 442 -1.77 5.35 1.95
N LYS A 443 -0.99 4.27 1.93
CA LYS A 443 0.14 4.10 2.83
C LYS A 443 1.44 3.86 2.07
N PRO A 444 2.43 4.76 2.18
CA PRO A 444 3.75 4.53 1.60
C PRO A 444 4.41 3.26 2.15
N ASP A 445 5.17 2.57 1.29
CA ASP A 445 5.85 1.29 1.58
C ASP A 445 4.91 0.15 2.02
N PHE A 446 3.63 0.23 1.63
CA PHE A 446 2.65 -0.82 1.94
C PHE A 446 1.80 -1.25 0.72
N PRO A 447 1.50 -2.56 0.56
CA PRO A 447 2.06 -3.70 1.29
C PRO A 447 3.58 -3.83 1.13
N TYR A 448 4.27 -4.23 2.20
CA TYR A 448 5.73 -4.25 2.24
C TYR A 448 6.32 -5.18 1.17
N HIS A 449 7.35 -4.71 0.48
CA HIS A 449 8.06 -5.49 -0.52
C HIS A 449 9.50 -5.80 -0.05
N PRO A 450 9.93 -7.08 0.00
CA PRO A 450 11.25 -7.45 0.54
C PRO A 450 12.45 -6.77 -0.14
N ALA A 451 12.34 -6.40 -1.42
CA ALA A 451 13.39 -5.66 -2.13
C ALA A 451 13.64 -4.24 -1.58
N GLN A 452 12.71 -3.71 -0.78
CA GLN A 452 12.84 -2.41 -0.15
C GLN A 452 13.67 -2.46 1.13
N PHE A 453 13.84 -3.64 1.75
CA PHE A 453 14.65 -3.78 2.96
C PHE A 453 16.05 -3.20 2.76
N TRP A 454 16.51 -2.36 3.68
CA TRP A 454 17.69 -1.50 3.48
C TRP A 454 18.92 -2.22 2.91
N GLY A 455 19.23 -3.43 3.41
CA GLY A 455 20.40 -4.20 2.94
C GLY A 455 20.23 -4.78 1.53
N TRP A 456 19.01 -5.16 1.15
CA TRP A 456 18.70 -5.76 -0.16
C TRP A 456 18.55 -4.69 -1.21
N ASN A 457 17.87 -3.61 -0.86
CA ASN A 457 17.68 -2.44 -1.70
C ASN A 457 19.02 -1.96 -2.28
N TRP A 458 20.00 -1.69 -1.41
CA TRP A 458 21.33 -1.26 -1.82
C TRP A 458 21.99 -2.28 -2.77
N LEU A 459 21.95 -3.58 -2.43
CA LEU A 459 22.55 -4.63 -3.24
C LEU A 459 21.87 -4.75 -4.62
N LEU A 460 20.53 -4.73 -4.66
CA LEU A 460 19.74 -4.84 -5.88
C LEU A 460 19.97 -3.63 -6.79
N ARG A 461 20.03 -2.42 -6.22
CA ARG A 461 20.34 -1.21 -6.96
C ARG A 461 21.76 -1.20 -7.53
N LEU A 462 22.75 -1.73 -6.80
CA LEU A 462 24.12 -1.87 -7.30
C LEU A 462 24.20 -2.73 -8.58
N VAL A 463 23.34 -3.74 -8.70
CA VAL A 463 23.26 -4.59 -9.90
C VAL A 463 22.20 -4.11 -10.91
N GLY A 464 21.68 -2.89 -10.75
CA GLY A 464 20.75 -2.25 -11.69
C GLY A 464 19.29 -2.74 -11.60
N ILE A 465 18.89 -3.42 -10.53
CA ILE A 465 17.52 -3.92 -10.34
C ILE A 465 16.69 -2.86 -9.60
N GLY A 466 15.58 -2.41 -10.20
CA GLY A 466 14.60 -1.53 -9.58
C GLY A 466 15.11 -0.10 -9.33
N THR A 467 16.06 0.38 -10.14
CA THR A 467 16.66 1.72 -10.03
C THR A 467 15.81 2.82 -10.68
N GLU A 468 14.84 2.44 -11.51
CA GLU A 468 13.87 3.33 -12.12
C GLU A 468 12.94 3.98 -11.08
N ALA A 469 12.36 5.13 -11.43
CA ALA A 469 11.37 5.81 -10.59
C ALA A 469 10.09 4.96 -10.46
N GLY A 470 9.68 4.67 -9.22
CA GLY A 470 8.65 3.69 -8.89
C GLY A 470 9.13 2.24 -8.98
N GLY A 471 10.44 1.99 -8.97
CA GLY A 471 11.02 0.65 -9.00
C GLY A 471 10.81 -0.11 -7.70
N ILE A 472 10.85 -1.45 -7.74
CA ILE A 472 10.55 -2.32 -6.58
C ILE A 472 11.51 -2.17 -5.39
N THR A 473 12.67 -1.55 -5.60
CA THR A 473 13.65 -1.26 -4.54
C THR A 473 13.45 0.10 -3.91
N GLU A 474 12.62 0.98 -4.48
CA GLU A 474 12.45 2.34 -3.95
C GLU A 474 11.80 2.32 -2.56
N ARG A 475 12.32 3.13 -1.64
CA ARG A 475 11.71 3.41 -0.33
C ARG A 475 10.68 4.52 -0.46
N ASN A 476 9.76 4.59 0.49
CA ASN A 476 8.66 5.53 0.49
C ASN A 476 7.85 5.47 -0.82
N ARG A 477 7.74 4.27 -1.38
CA ARG A 477 7.08 4.03 -2.67
C ARG A 477 5.58 3.87 -2.46
N ILE A 478 4.80 4.39 -3.40
CA ILE A 478 3.33 4.23 -3.43
C ILE A 478 2.94 3.63 -4.79
N PRO A 479 2.89 2.28 -4.91
CA PRO A 479 2.65 1.64 -6.19
C PRO A 479 1.33 2.03 -6.87
N GLY A 480 0.30 2.40 -6.09
CA GLY A 480 -0.95 2.95 -6.62
C GLY A 480 -0.74 4.18 -7.50
N PHE A 481 0.04 5.17 -7.02
CA PHE A 481 0.37 6.35 -7.82
C PHE A 481 1.29 6.01 -9.00
N ASP A 482 2.14 4.99 -8.89
CA ASP A 482 2.96 4.52 -10.02
C ASP A 482 2.10 4.03 -11.18
N LEU A 483 1.10 3.21 -10.87
CA LEU A 483 0.15 2.66 -11.83
C LEU A 483 -0.76 3.75 -12.40
N LEU A 484 -1.27 4.63 -11.54
CA LEU A 484 -2.10 5.76 -11.94
C LEU A 484 -1.34 6.71 -12.87
N TYR A 485 -0.10 7.09 -12.53
CA TYR A 485 0.77 7.91 -13.38
C TYR A 485 1.01 7.26 -14.75
N LYS A 486 1.36 5.96 -14.76
CA LYS A 486 1.59 5.21 -15.99
C LYS A 486 0.36 5.21 -16.90
N ARG A 487 -0.85 5.09 -16.31
CA ARG A 487 -2.10 5.07 -17.07
C ARG A 487 -2.51 6.45 -17.57
N THR A 488 -2.37 7.49 -16.75
CA THR A 488 -3.04 8.78 -16.97
C THR A 488 -2.12 9.90 -17.45
N VAL A 489 -0.82 9.83 -17.17
CA VAL A 489 0.15 10.91 -17.43
C VAL A 489 1.26 10.48 -18.39
N SER A 490 1.76 9.24 -18.26
CA SER A 490 2.90 8.76 -19.05
C SER A 490 2.63 8.85 -20.56
N GLY A 491 3.57 9.44 -21.30
CA GLY A 491 3.44 9.70 -22.75
C GLY A 491 2.51 10.85 -23.13
N ARG A 492 1.88 11.53 -22.16
CA ARG A 492 0.94 12.64 -22.37
C ARG A 492 1.01 13.69 -21.25
N ALA A 493 2.20 13.97 -20.75
CA ALA A 493 2.40 14.81 -19.55
C ALA A 493 1.82 16.23 -19.65
N ASN A 494 1.75 16.80 -20.86
CA ASN A 494 1.13 18.10 -21.12
C ASN A 494 -0.40 18.03 -21.20
N HIS A 495 -0.95 16.84 -21.45
CA HIS A 495 -2.37 16.62 -21.57
C HIS A 495 -2.80 15.27 -20.94
N PRO A 496 -2.82 15.18 -19.60
CA PRO A 496 -3.24 13.97 -18.90
C PRO A 496 -4.65 13.52 -19.29
N SER A 497 -4.90 12.22 -19.21
CA SER A 497 -6.23 11.66 -19.54
C SER A 497 -7.30 11.95 -18.49
N ILE A 498 -6.93 12.56 -17.36
CA ILE A 498 -7.84 12.99 -16.29
C ILE A 498 -7.56 14.46 -15.93
N ARG A 499 -8.59 15.19 -15.50
CA ARG A 499 -8.51 16.61 -15.12
C ARG A 499 -8.09 16.83 -13.68
N PHE A 500 -8.47 15.93 -12.79
CA PHE A 500 -8.15 15.95 -11.38
C PHE A 500 -8.34 14.55 -10.77
N LEU A 501 -7.71 14.33 -9.62
CA LEU A 501 -7.95 13.21 -8.74
C LEU A 501 -8.72 13.70 -7.50
N LEU A 502 -9.87 13.08 -7.22
CA LEU A 502 -10.59 13.21 -5.95
C LEU A 502 -10.09 12.18 -4.95
N GLN A 503 -9.37 12.64 -3.95
CA GLN A 503 -8.83 11.85 -2.86
C GLN A 503 -9.82 11.90 -1.67
N LEU A 504 -10.30 10.75 -1.20
CA LEU A 504 -11.40 10.69 -0.22
C LEU A 504 -10.95 10.27 1.19
N GLY A 505 -9.77 10.70 1.62
CA GLY A 505 -9.23 10.48 2.97
C GLY A 505 -8.27 9.30 3.11
N ASP A 506 -7.65 9.17 4.28
CA ASP A 506 -6.61 8.18 4.60
C ASP A 506 -5.32 8.34 3.75
N LEU A 507 -4.80 9.56 3.66
CA LEU A 507 -3.55 9.88 2.97
C LEU A 507 -2.29 9.57 3.77
N ILE A 508 -2.36 9.63 5.11
CA ILE A 508 -1.17 9.55 5.96
C ILE A 508 -1.17 8.38 6.94
N TYR A 509 -2.34 7.91 7.38
CA TYR A 509 -2.45 6.91 8.45
C TYR A 509 -1.66 7.29 9.70
N ALA A 510 -2.14 8.33 10.39
CA ALA A 510 -1.51 8.96 11.54
C ALA A 510 -1.24 8.02 12.73
N ASP A 511 -1.95 6.92 12.79
CA ASP A 511 -2.08 6.03 13.93
C ASP A 511 -1.61 4.58 13.65
N VAL A 512 -1.29 4.23 12.39
CA VAL A 512 -0.74 2.90 12.05
C VAL A 512 0.69 2.96 11.47
N PRO A 513 1.62 2.09 11.90
CA PRO A 513 1.47 1.14 13.00
C PRO A 513 1.58 1.77 14.40
N HIS A 514 1.86 3.07 14.48
CA HIS A 514 2.05 3.78 15.73
C HIS A 514 1.54 5.21 15.61
N TYR A 515 0.77 5.65 16.61
CA TYR A 515 0.30 7.02 16.74
C TYR A 515 1.36 7.89 17.42
N GLY A 516 1.83 8.91 16.71
CA GLY A 516 2.88 9.83 17.16
C GLY A 516 2.42 10.89 18.17
N GLY A 517 1.14 10.94 18.53
CA GLY A 517 0.57 11.90 19.47
C GLY A 517 -0.15 13.08 18.80
N ALA A 518 -0.87 13.85 19.61
CA ALA A 518 -1.72 14.97 19.20
C ALA A 518 -0.96 16.28 18.95
N GLU A 519 0.24 16.20 18.35
CA GLU A 519 1.09 17.35 18.08
C GLU A 519 1.19 17.62 16.58
N THR A 520 1.07 18.90 16.16
CA THR A 520 1.10 19.27 14.74
C THR A 520 2.37 18.77 14.03
N GLY A 521 3.51 18.75 14.73
CA GLY A 521 4.77 18.22 14.21
C GLY A 521 4.71 16.73 13.83
N ALA A 522 3.99 15.91 14.59
CA ALA A 522 3.82 14.49 14.31
C ALA A 522 3.04 14.25 13.01
N TYR A 523 1.96 15.01 12.79
CA TYR A 523 1.18 14.95 11.55
C TYR A 523 1.97 15.51 10.35
N ARG A 524 2.64 16.66 10.50
CA ARG A 524 3.51 17.25 9.47
C ARG A 524 4.57 16.27 8.99
N LYS A 525 5.20 15.53 9.90
CA LYS A 525 6.18 14.49 9.57
C LYS A 525 5.62 13.46 8.59
N LEU A 526 4.37 13.03 8.77
CA LEU A 526 3.73 12.05 7.89
C LEU A 526 3.36 12.65 6.52
N TYR A 527 2.87 13.89 6.48
CA TYR A 527 2.66 14.60 5.22
C TYR A 527 3.97 14.84 4.47
N ARG A 528 5.04 15.26 5.14
CA ARG A 528 6.37 15.38 4.52
C ARG A 528 6.82 14.06 3.93
N ASN A 529 6.62 12.95 4.65
CA ASN A 529 6.93 11.64 4.13
C ASN A 529 6.10 11.33 2.87
N LEU A 530 4.77 11.54 2.88
CA LEU A 530 3.93 11.37 1.70
C LEU A 530 4.41 12.20 0.50
N PHE A 531 4.68 13.49 0.69
CA PHE A 531 5.09 14.42 -0.37
C PHE A 531 6.53 14.22 -0.84
N ALA A 532 7.39 13.61 -0.02
CA ALA A 532 8.73 13.19 -0.42
C ALA A 532 8.74 11.94 -1.32
N SER A 533 7.61 11.21 -1.40
CA SER A 533 7.48 10.05 -2.27
C SER A 533 7.57 10.45 -3.74
N GLU A 534 8.50 9.85 -4.49
CA GLU A 534 8.60 10.10 -5.93
C GLU A 534 7.35 9.61 -6.67
N SER A 535 6.72 8.52 -6.19
CA SER A 535 5.45 8.01 -6.69
C SER A 535 4.36 9.07 -6.69
N PHE A 536 4.22 9.81 -5.58
CA PHE A 536 3.21 10.85 -5.46
C PHE A 536 3.62 12.13 -6.19
N ARG A 537 4.88 12.57 -6.02
CA ARG A 537 5.43 13.79 -6.62
C ARG A 537 5.32 13.83 -8.13
N ARG A 538 5.66 12.74 -8.81
CA ARG A 538 5.54 12.66 -10.26
C ARG A 538 4.09 12.71 -10.74
N PHE A 539 3.13 12.35 -9.91
CA PHE A 539 1.71 12.40 -10.26
C PHE A 539 1.13 13.80 -10.03
N PHE A 540 1.24 14.35 -8.80
CA PHE A 540 0.63 15.63 -8.46
C PHE A 540 1.22 16.82 -9.22
N LYS A 541 2.42 16.67 -9.81
CA LYS A 541 3.02 17.69 -10.68
C LYS A 541 2.21 17.95 -11.95
N HIS A 542 1.43 16.97 -12.41
CA HIS A 542 0.67 17.04 -13.66
C HIS A 542 -0.84 17.06 -13.45
N VAL A 543 -1.33 16.41 -12.39
CA VAL A 543 -2.76 16.27 -12.12
C VAL A 543 -3.06 16.89 -10.76
N PRO A 544 -3.98 17.87 -10.67
CA PRO A 544 -4.50 18.36 -9.41
C PRO A 544 -5.04 17.23 -8.53
N VAL A 545 -4.58 17.20 -7.28
CA VAL A 545 -5.12 16.29 -6.25
C VAL A 545 -5.83 17.14 -5.21
N ILE A 546 -7.15 17.09 -5.25
CA ILE A 546 -8.08 17.72 -4.31
C ILE A 546 -8.81 16.63 -3.54
N GLY A 547 -9.29 16.92 -2.35
CA GLY A 547 -9.89 15.88 -1.53
C GLY A 547 -10.47 16.34 -0.20
N ILE A 548 -10.83 15.37 0.63
CA ILE A 548 -11.22 15.56 2.03
C ILE A 548 -10.45 14.53 2.87
N TYR A 549 -10.24 14.80 4.16
CA TYR A 549 -9.74 13.79 5.09
C TYR A 549 -10.81 12.76 5.45
N ASP A 550 -10.34 11.66 6.05
CA ASP A 550 -11.14 10.73 6.84
C ASP A 550 -10.50 10.57 8.23
N ASP A 551 -10.75 9.47 8.94
CA ASP A 551 -10.30 9.31 10.33
C ASP A 551 -8.81 9.09 10.49
N HIS A 552 -8.15 8.38 9.58
CA HIS A 552 -6.72 8.11 9.65
C HIS A 552 -5.85 9.37 9.41
N GLU A 553 -6.45 10.53 9.13
CA GLU A 553 -5.77 11.83 9.28
C GLU A 553 -5.66 12.30 10.73
N VAL A 554 -6.49 11.75 11.63
CA VAL A 554 -6.52 12.05 13.06
C VAL A 554 -6.14 10.79 13.85
N VAL A 555 -7.08 9.87 14.06
CA VAL A 555 -6.96 8.56 14.73
C VAL A 555 -8.10 7.67 14.21
N ASN A 556 -7.87 6.36 14.04
CA ASN A 556 -8.89 5.40 13.57
C ASN A 556 -10.25 5.56 14.27
N ASN A 557 -11.32 5.60 13.48
CA ASN A 557 -12.72 5.83 13.85
C ASN A 557 -13.01 7.17 14.57
N TRP A 558 -12.16 8.19 14.43
CA TRP A 558 -12.34 9.48 15.09
C TRP A 558 -13.69 10.14 14.77
N SER A 559 -14.35 10.71 15.79
CA SER A 559 -15.62 11.43 15.66
C SER A 559 -15.50 12.79 16.32
N GLY A 560 -15.88 13.88 15.64
CA GLY A 560 -15.69 15.21 16.24
C GLY A 560 -16.69 15.60 17.34
N ARG A 561 -17.72 14.79 17.57
CA ARG A 561 -18.56 14.85 18.79
C ARG A 561 -18.39 13.58 19.64
N ASP A 562 -17.14 13.24 19.93
CA ASP A 562 -16.78 12.19 20.89
C ASP A 562 -17.10 12.64 22.34
N GLU A 563 -17.19 11.68 23.26
CA GLU A 563 -17.18 11.94 24.70
C GLU A 563 -15.75 11.95 25.26
N ASN A 564 -14.77 11.43 24.51
CA ASN A 564 -13.36 11.39 24.90
C ASN A 564 -12.62 12.69 24.52
N ASP A 565 -12.31 13.50 25.56
CA ASP A 565 -11.59 14.76 25.43
C ASP A 565 -10.22 14.62 24.72
N GLU A 566 -9.50 13.50 24.89
CA GLU A 566 -8.17 13.29 24.28
C GLU A 566 -8.26 13.10 22.77
N GLN A 567 -9.29 12.40 22.28
CA GLN A 567 -9.51 12.21 20.83
C GLN A 567 -9.97 13.52 20.19
N ILE A 568 -10.82 14.30 20.86
CA ILE A 568 -11.23 15.62 20.39
C ILE A 568 -10.02 16.56 20.31
N ALA A 569 -9.12 16.51 21.30
CA ALA A 569 -7.92 17.33 21.36
C ALA A 569 -6.90 17.04 20.23
N ALA A 570 -6.97 15.88 19.56
CA ALA A 570 -6.09 15.54 18.44
C ALA A 570 -6.44 16.32 17.15
N TYR A 571 -7.72 16.65 16.94
CA TYR A 571 -8.19 17.22 15.69
C TYR A 571 -7.60 18.59 15.34
N PRO A 572 -7.43 19.57 16.25
CA PRO A 572 -6.82 20.85 15.91
C PRO A 572 -5.41 20.71 15.30
N ALA A 573 -4.58 19.83 15.87
CA ALA A 573 -3.24 19.55 15.37
C ALA A 573 -3.28 18.84 14.00
N ALA A 574 -4.12 17.81 13.87
CA ALA A 574 -4.33 17.07 12.64
C ALA A 574 -4.83 17.96 11.50
N ASN A 575 -5.88 18.74 11.76
CA ASN A 575 -6.52 19.63 10.78
C ASN A 575 -5.58 20.77 10.36
N THR A 576 -4.74 21.29 11.27
CA THR A 576 -3.71 22.28 10.92
C THR A 576 -2.75 21.71 9.88
N ALA A 577 -2.20 20.51 10.13
CA ALA A 577 -1.31 19.85 9.18
C ALA A 577 -2.02 19.45 7.87
N TRP A 578 -3.27 18.99 7.93
CA TRP A 578 -4.05 18.66 6.73
C TRP A 578 -4.31 19.90 5.85
N LYS A 579 -4.67 21.04 6.46
CA LYS A 579 -4.85 22.31 5.74
C LYS A 579 -3.59 22.77 5.05
N GLU A 580 -2.45 22.70 5.75
CA GLU A 580 -1.14 23.10 5.24
C GLU A 580 -0.67 22.33 4.01
N TYR A 581 -1.15 21.11 3.78
CA TYR A 581 -0.68 20.24 2.69
C TYR A 581 -1.74 19.93 1.62
N ILE A 582 -3.01 19.82 2.02
CA ILE A 582 -4.12 19.39 1.16
C ILE A 582 -5.27 20.40 1.19
N GLY A 583 -5.72 20.82 2.38
CA GLY A 583 -6.94 21.59 2.55
C GLY A 583 -6.93 22.96 1.90
N ASP A 584 -5.88 23.77 2.12
CA ASP A 584 -5.87 25.17 1.66
C ASP A 584 -5.82 25.31 0.12
N VAL A 585 -5.37 24.26 -0.57
CA VAL A 585 -5.32 24.21 -2.03
C VAL A 585 -6.56 23.58 -2.67
N ASN A 586 -7.52 23.10 -1.87
CA ASN A 586 -8.86 22.74 -2.36
C ASN A 586 -9.65 24.00 -2.74
N PRO A 587 -10.82 23.87 -3.41
CA PRO A 587 -11.79 24.96 -3.52
C PRO A 587 -12.11 25.56 -2.14
N GLU A 588 -12.51 26.83 -2.12
CA GLU A 588 -12.85 27.50 -0.87
C GLU A 588 -13.97 26.75 -0.12
N PRO A 589 -13.86 26.59 1.21
CA PRO A 589 -14.93 26.01 2.00
C PRO A 589 -16.17 26.89 1.95
N LEU A 590 -17.35 26.26 2.11
CA LEU A 590 -18.62 27.02 2.12
C LEU A 590 -18.73 27.97 3.31
N GLU A 591 -18.02 27.67 4.40
CA GLU A 591 -17.97 28.51 5.61
C GLU A 591 -16.54 28.59 6.15
N GLU A 592 -16.22 29.74 6.76
CA GLU A 592 -14.91 29.93 7.38
C GLU A 592 -14.68 28.91 8.51
N GLY A 593 -13.50 28.32 8.52
CA GLY A 593 -13.13 27.30 9.50
C GLY A 593 -13.62 25.90 9.17
N GLU A 594 -14.56 25.74 8.24
CA GLU A 594 -15.01 24.44 7.73
C GLU A 594 -14.11 23.89 6.61
N ASN A 595 -14.26 22.59 6.32
CA ASN A 595 -13.44 21.87 5.34
C ASN A 595 -14.25 21.31 4.16
N TYR A 596 -15.58 21.37 4.22
CA TYR A 596 -16.46 20.96 3.13
C TYR A 596 -16.66 22.08 2.11
N TYR A 597 -16.75 21.72 0.84
CA TYR A 597 -16.76 22.67 -0.27
C TYR A 597 -17.53 22.15 -1.48
N THR A 598 -17.72 23.04 -2.46
CA THR A 598 -18.33 22.69 -3.75
C THR A 598 -17.50 23.22 -4.90
N PHE A 599 -17.60 22.56 -6.05
CA PHE A 599 -17.04 23.06 -7.31
C PHE A 599 -17.81 22.49 -8.51
N GLN A 600 -17.60 23.06 -9.70
CA GLN A 600 -18.29 22.66 -10.92
C GLN A 600 -17.33 22.62 -12.10
N TYR A 601 -17.53 21.65 -13.00
CA TYR A 601 -16.87 21.59 -14.29
C TYR A 601 -17.92 21.82 -15.39
N GLY A 602 -17.91 23.03 -15.98
CA GLY A 602 -18.95 23.43 -16.92
C GLY A 602 -20.37 23.39 -16.32
N GLU A 603 -21.37 23.22 -17.17
CA GLU A 603 -22.75 22.87 -16.76
C GLU A 603 -22.97 21.32 -16.78
N SER A 604 -21.89 20.55 -16.88
CA SER A 604 -21.95 19.09 -17.00
C SER A 604 -21.86 18.36 -15.66
N ALA A 605 -21.07 18.86 -14.70
CA ALA A 605 -20.90 18.23 -13.40
C ALA A 605 -20.74 19.24 -12.27
N ALA A 606 -21.47 19.01 -11.17
CA ALA A 606 -21.30 19.72 -9.91
C ALA A 606 -20.93 18.72 -8.81
N PHE A 607 -20.06 19.16 -7.90
CA PHE A 607 -19.53 18.35 -6.82
C PHE A 607 -19.84 19.01 -5.47
N PHE A 608 -20.34 18.21 -4.52
CA PHE A 608 -20.40 18.56 -3.11
C PHE A 608 -19.49 17.61 -2.34
N VAL A 609 -18.41 18.15 -1.76
CA VAL A 609 -17.44 17.38 -0.98
C VAL A 609 -17.79 17.51 0.50
N LEU A 610 -18.30 16.42 1.07
CA LEU A 610 -18.72 16.33 2.46
C LEU A 610 -17.51 16.17 3.38
N ASP A 611 -17.65 16.69 4.59
CA ASP A 611 -16.86 16.35 5.77
C ASP A 611 -17.73 15.45 6.65
N THR A 612 -17.40 14.16 6.68
CA THR A 612 -18.16 13.14 7.41
C THR A 612 -17.46 12.71 8.68
N ARG A 613 -16.56 13.53 9.26
CA ARG A 613 -15.86 13.21 10.52
C ARG A 613 -16.00 14.30 11.57
N ARG A 614 -15.85 15.58 11.21
CA ARG A 614 -15.80 16.68 12.20
C ARG A 614 -17.10 16.87 12.98
N HIS A 615 -18.24 16.74 12.32
CA HIS A 615 -19.53 17.06 12.95
C HIS A 615 -20.29 15.84 13.45
N ARG A 616 -19.78 14.63 13.18
CA ARG A 616 -20.51 13.41 13.48
C ARG A 616 -20.54 13.12 14.98
N THR A 617 -21.71 12.67 15.45
CA THR A 617 -21.88 12.01 16.75
C THR A 617 -21.02 10.75 16.81
N HIS A 618 -20.49 10.38 17.97
CA HIS A 618 -19.68 9.17 18.12
C HIS A 618 -20.32 7.92 17.47
N HIS A 619 -19.51 7.18 16.73
CA HIS A 619 -19.95 6.08 15.84
C HIS A 619 -20.74 4.97 16.58
N THR A 620 -20.43 4.71 17.86
CA THR A 620 -21.13 3.71 18.69
C THR A 620 -22.43 4.21 19.34
N ALA A 621 -22.78 5.49 19.23
CA ALA A 621 -24.04 6.01 19.76
C ALA A 621 -25.23 5.33 19.08
N HIS A 622 -26.38 5.28 19.76
CA HIS A 622 -27.60 4.74 19.17
C HIS A 622 -28.05 5.62 17.99
N ASP A 623 -28.49 4.98 16.91
CA ASP A 623 -29.04 5.70 15.75
C ASP A 623 -30.46 6.17 16.08
N ASP A 624 -30.54 7.38 16.62
CA ASP A 624 -31.78 8.11 16.89
C ASP A 624 -31.85 9.40 16.04
N ALA A 625 -32.89 10.20 16.25
CA ALA A 625 -33.11 11.43 15.51
C ALA A 625 -32.04 12.52 15.79
N ASP A 626 -31.28 12.41 16.87
CA ASP A 626 -30.25 13.39 17.27
C ASP A 626 -28.85 12.97 16.80
N LYS A 627 -28.63 11.68 16.52
CA LYS A 627 -27.40 11.17 15.91
C LYS A 627 -27.24 11.74 14.49
N THR A 628 -26.09 12.35 14.23
CA THR A 628 -25.83 13.03 12.95
C THR A 628 -24.42 12.70 12.46
N MET A 629 -24.26 12.64 11.13
CA MET A 629 -23.00 12.56 10.40
C MET A 629 -22.50 13.95 10.02
N LEU A 630 -23.37 14.78 9.43
CA LEU A 630 -22.99 16.08 8.86
C LEU A 630 -23.13 17.24 9.85
N GLY A 631 -23.92 17.06 10.90
CA GLY A 631 -24.43 18.16 11.69
C GLY A 631 -25.46 19.00 10.93
N TYR A 632 -26.16 19.85 11.67
CA TYR A 632 -27.27 20.64 11.14
C TYR A 632 -26.84 21.56 10.00
N ARG A 633 -25.72 22.28 10.15
CA ARG A 633 -25.34 23.36 9.23
C ARG A 633 -24.96 22.84 7.84
N GLN A 634 -24.05 21.87 7.78
CA GLN A 634 -23.62 21.26 6.53
C GLN A 634 -24.76 20.54 5.80
N LYS A 635 -25.69 19.89 6.54
CA LYS A 635 -26.89 19.29 5.95
C LYS A 635 -27.78 20.34 5.26
N GLN A 636 -27.96 21.53 5.84
CA GLN A 636 -28.70 22.61 5.21
C GLN A 636 -27.99 23.15 3.95
N GLU A 637 -26.67 23.29 4.00
CA GLU A 637 -25.87 23.72 2.84
C GLU A 637 -25.93 22.69 1.70
N LEU A 638 -25.96 21.38 2.01
CA LEU A 638 -26.18 20.33 1.03
C LEU A 638 -27.54 20.49 0.34
N TYR A 639 -28.62 20.72 1.09
CA TYR A 639 -29.96 20.93 0.51
C TYR A 639 -30.04 22.22 -0.33
N ALA A 640 -29.42 23.30 0.13
CA ALA A 640 -29.36 24.56 -0.61
C ALA A 640 -28.59 24.38 -1.94
N TRP A 641 -27.44 23.71 -1.91
CA TRP A 641 -26.67 23.40 -3.10
C TRP A 641 -27.45 22.51 -4.07
N LEU A 642 -28.09 21.43 -3.58
CA LEU A 642 -28.93 20.55 -4.41
C LEU A 642 -30.01 21.35 -5.12
N GLY A 643 -30.70 22.27 -4.42
CA GLY A 643 -31.70 23.16 -5.01
C GLY A 643 -31.14 24.04 -6.13
N ALA A 644 -29.92 24.57 -5.95
CA ALA A 644 -29.26 25.42 -6.93
C ALA A 644 -28.82 24.65 -8.20
N VAL A 645 -28.35 23.40 -8.05
CA VAL A 645 -27.82 22.60 -9.18
C VAL A 645 -28.86 21.69 -9.84
N ASN A 646 -30.04 21.51 -9.24
CA ASN A 646 -31.05 20.52 -9.63
C ASN A 646 -31.41 20.58 -11.13
N GLU A 647 -31.74 21.77 -11.62
CA GLU A 647 -32.16 22.01 -13.01
C GLU A 647 -31.05 22.62 -13.89
N THR A 648 -29.90 23.00 -13.31
CA THR A 648 -28.85 23.79 -13.99
C THR A 648 -27.62 22.98 -14.37
N VAL A 649 -27.31 21.90 -13.65
CA VAL A 649 -26.12 21.08 -13.89
C VAL A 649 -26.49 19.62 -14.14
N THR A 650 -25.90 19.03 -15.18
CA THR A 650 -26.30 17.71 -15.70
C THR A 650 -26.13 16.58 -14.68
N PHE A 651 -24.93 16.38 -14.14
CA PHE A 651 -24.62 15.36 -13.12
C PHE A 651 -24.28 16.00 -11.77
N LYS A 652 -24.74 15.37 -10.68
CA LYS A 652 -24.45 15.79 -9.30
C LYS A 652 -23.64 14.70 -8.62
N PHE A 653 -22.43 15.04 -8.21
CA PHE A 653 -21.55 14.16 -7.46
C PHE A 653 -21.59 14.56 -5.98
N VAL A 654 -22.08 13.67 -5.13
CA VAL A 654 -21.98 13.82 -3.67
C VAL A 654 -20.79 12.97 -3.22
N VAL A 655 -19.79 13.59 -2.61
CA VAL A 655 -18.52 12.96 -2.28
C VAL A 655 -18.43 12.81 -0.78
N SER A 656 -18.32 11.57 -0.30
CA SER A 656 -18.25 11.17 1.11
C SER A 656 -16.93 10.45 1.35
N SER A 657 -16.27 10.62 2.49
CA SER A 657 -15.07 9.82 2.79
C SER A 657 -15.42 8.36 3.09
N VAL A 658 -16.51 8.13 3.82
CA VAL A 658 -17.05 6.80 4.17
C VAL A 658 -18.23 6.37 3.28
N PRO A 659 -18.52 5.06 3.14
CA PRO A 659 -19.64 4.55 2.36
C PRO A 659 -21.00 5.09 2.76
N PHE A 660 -21.78 5.53 1.77
CA PHE A 660 -23.16 5.97 1.93
C PHE A 660 -24.14 4.80 2.03
N ASN A 661 -23.91 3.67 1.37
CA ASN A 661 -24.76 2.48 1.47
C ASN A 661 -24.55 1.69 2.77
N THR A 662 -25.43 0.71 3.00
CA THR A 662 -25.51 -0.08 4.23
C THR A 662 -25.04 -1.53 4.10
N LEU A 663 -24.42 -1.91 2.97
CA LEU A 663 -24.15 -3.32 2.64
C LEU A 663 -22.86 -3.90 3.25
N TRP A 664 -21.99 -3.06 3.80
CA TRP A 664 -20.78 -3.51 4.50
C TRP A 664 -21.08 -3.94 5.93
N GLY A 665 -20.66 -5.15 6.32
CA GLY A 665 -20.85 -5.70 7.65
C GLY A 665 -20.69 -7.21 7.70
N GLY A 666 -21.36 -7.82 8.68
CA GLY A 666 -21.37 -9.26 8.89
C GLY A 666 -20.62 -9.67 10.15
N GLU A 667 -20.58 -10.97 10.44
CA GLU A 667 -20.03 -11.50 11.72
C GLU A 667 -18.55 -11.15 11.93
N LEU A 668 -17.80 -10.97 10.85
CA LEU A 668 -16.36 -10.68 10.87
C LEU A 668 -16.01 -9.22 10.52
N ASP A 669 -17.00 -8.40 10.17
CA ASP A 669 -16.84 -6.97 9.89
C ASP A 669 -17.82 -6.16 10.73
N VAL A 670 -17.35 -5.80 11.93
CA VAL A 670 -18.11 -4.99 12.87
C VAL A 670 -18.01 -3.50 12.58
N ASP A 671 -16.98 -3.08 11.84
CA ASP A 671 -16.70 -1.66 11.59
C ASP A 671 -17.56 -1.12 10.46
N GLY A 672 -17.81 -1.91 9.41
CA GLY A 672 -18.63 -1.49 8.26
C GLY A 672 -20.04 -1.01 8.63
N GLN A 673 -20.64 -1.58 9.69
CA GLN A 673 -21.98 -1.18 10.19
C GLN A 673 -21.94 -0.07 11.25
N LYS A 674 -20.76 0.29 11.77
CA LYS A 674 -20.61 1.23 12.88
C LYS A 674 -19.98 2.54 12.46
N ASP A 675 -19.04 2.51 11.53
CA ASP A 675 -18.23 3.68 11.16
C ASP A 675 -18.59 4.27 9.78
N SER A 676 -19.57 3.70 9.09
CA SER A 676 -20.12 4.22 7.83
C SER A 676 -21.49 4.89 8.03
N TRP A 677 -22.09 5.39 6.95
CA TRP A 677 -23.47 5.91 6.97
C TRP A 677 -24.51 4.87 7.41
N ALA A 678 -24.19 3.57 7.40
CA ALA A 678 -25.04 2.52 7.97
C ALA A 678 -25.36 2.73 9.45
N ALA A 679 -24.45 3.38 10.20
CA ALA A 679 -24.63 3.67 11.62
C ALA A 679 -25.40 4.98 11.89
N TYR A 680 -25.68 5.75 10.85
CA TYR A 680 -26.37 7.04 10.87
C TYR A 680 -27.57 6.97 9.93
N ASN A 681 -28.26 5.82 9.91
CA ASN A 681 -29.24 5.49 8.89
C ASN A 681 -30.45 6.42 8.94
N THR A 682 -30.79 6.96 10.12
CA THR A 682 -31.85 7.96 10.28
C THR A 682 -31.59 9.22 9.43
N GLU A 683 -30.42 9.87 9.60
CA GLU A 683 -30.04 11.04 8.78
C GLU A 683 -29.74 10.65 7.32
N ARG A 684 -29.13 9.47 7.11
CA ARG A 684 -28.87 8.93 5.77
C ARG A 684 -30.16 8.83 4.95
N LEU A 685 -31.22 8.25 5.52
CA LEU A 685 -32.51 8.09 4.83
C LEU A 685 -33.20 9.44 4.59
N GLU A 686 -33.09 10.39 5.53
CA GLU A 686 -33.57 11.77 5.33
C GLU A 686 -32.93 12.39 4.07
N ILE A 687 -31.60 12.31 3.97
CA ILE A 687 -30.85 12.83 2.82
C ILE A 687 -31.16 12.04 1.54
N ALA A 688 -31.19 10.71 1.63
CA ALA A 688 -31.42 9.83 0.48
C ALA A 688 -32.83 10.04 -0.12
N GLU A 689 -33.84 10.30 0.70
CA GLU A 689 -35.19 10.65 0.21
C GLU A 689 -35.18 11.96 -0.58
N VAL A 690 -34.40 12.97 -0.19
CA VAL A 690 -34.22 14.20 -0.99
C VAL A 690 -33.48 13.89 -2.30
N LEU A 691 -32.36 13.17 -2.22
CA LEU A 691 -31.53 12.83 -3.38
C LEU A 691 -32.29 12.03 -4.43
N ARG A 692 -33.25 11.17 -4.04
CA ARG A 692 -34.10 10.39 -4.95
C ARG A 692 -34.86 11.26 -5.97
N TYR A 693 -35.19 12.50 -5.61
CA TYR A 693 -35.92 13.43 -6.48
C TYR A 693 -35.00 14.34 -7.31
N VAL A 694 -33.69 14.29 -7.07
CA VAL A 694 -32.70 15.02 -7.86
C VAL A 694 -32.23 14.12 -9.02
N PRO A 695 -32.29 14.58 -10.28
CA PRO A 695 -31.85 13.78 -11.40
C PRO A 695 -30.31 13.68 -11.41
N ASN A 696 -29.82 12.50 -11.78
CA ASN A 696 -28.42 12.23 -12.10
C ASN A 696 -27.46 12.39 -10.89
N VAL A 697 -27.88 11.91 -9.72
CA VAL A 697 -27.03 11.87 -8.52
C VAL A 697 -26.16 10.62 -8.53
N ILE A 698 -24.85 10.82 -8.36
CA ILE A 698 -23.84 9.78 -8.16
C ILE A 698 -23.14 10.06 -6.83
N VAL A 699 -23.00 9.06 -5.98
CA VAL A 699 -22.23 9.16 -4.73
C VAL A 699 -20.85 8.52 -4.94
N LEU A 700 -19.80 9.18 -4.45
CA LEU A 700 -18.44 8.67 -4.45
C LEU A 700 -17.97 8.46 -3.01
N SER A 701 -17.36 7.32 -2.70
CA SER A 701 -16.87 7.00 -1.36
C SER A 701 -15.59 6.15 -1.31
N GLY A 702 -14.95 6.08 -0.13
CA GLY A 702 -13.69 5.39 0.12
C GLY A 702 -13.74 4.41 1.30
N ASP A 703 -12.71 4.46 2.17
CA ASP A 703 -12.56 3.76 3.47
C ASP A 703 -12.40 2.21 3.42
N ARG A 704 -13.31 1.47 2.78
CA ARG A 704 -13.47 0.01 3.03
C ARG A 704 -12.41 -0.94 2.48
N HIS A 705 -11.38 -0.44 1.82
CA HIS A 705 -10.33 -1.20 1.15
C HIS A 705 -10.83 -2.20 0.08
N GLU A 706 -12.02 -1.95 -0.45
CA GLU A 706 -12.68 -2.78 -1.45
C GLU A 706 -13.39 -1.88 -2.47
N PHE A 707 -13.80 -2.46 -3.59
CA PHE A 707 -14.66 -1.77 -4.54
C PHE A 707 -16.09 -2.31 -4.50
N ALA A 708 -17.08 -1.41 -4.46
CA ALA A 708 -18.46 -1.74 -4.73
C ALA A 708 -19.20 -0.64 -5.50
N ALA A 709 -20.12 -1.07 -6.36
CA ALA A 709 -21.16 -0.22 -6.93
C ALA A 709 -22.51 -0.65 -6.35
N VAL A 710 -23.26 0.30 -5.80
CA VAL A 710 -24.53 0.05 -5.11
C VAL A 710 -25.59 1.02 -5.59
N SER A 711 -26.79 0.52 -5.84
CA SER A 711 -27.97 1.32 -6.09
C SER A 711 -28.68 1.59 -4.77
N VAL A 712 -28.71 2.84 -4.33
CA VAL A 712 -29.40 3.27 -3.11
C VAL A 712 -30.76 3.84 -3.51
N LEU A 713 -31.84 3.31 -2.91
CA LEU A 713 -33.22 3.76 -3.16
C LEU A 713 -33.57 3.80 -4.67
N ASP A 714 -33.04 2.84 -5.45
CA ASP A 714 -33.21 2.65 -6.91
C ASP A 714 -32.78 3.80 -7.86
N THR A 715 -32.39 4.96 -7.31
CA THR A 715 -32.18 6.19 -8.10
C THR A 715 -30.78 6.76 -7.96
N ILE A 716 -30.14 6.50 -6.82
CA ILE A 716 -28.80 6.97 -6.49
C ILE A 716 -27.83 5.82 -6.77
N THR A 717 -26.76 6.09 -7.52
CA THR A 717 -25.69 5.10 -7.70
C THR A 717 -24.47 5.54 -6.92
N GLU A 718 -24.03 4.70 -5.99
CA GLU A 718 -22.77 4.89 -5.28
C GLU A 718 -21.66 4.07 -5.92
N PHE A 719 -20.49 4.67 -6.07
CA PHE A 719 -19.24 3.98 -6.37
C PHE A 719 -18.26 4.21 -5.22
N SER A 720 -18.03 3.15 -4.45
CA SER A 720 -17.03 3.15 -3.37
C SER A 720 -15.76 2.48 -3.87
N THR A 721 -14.63 3.15 -3.77
CA THR A 721 -13.36 2.64 -4.33
C THR A 721 -12.17 2.91 -3.42
N SER A 722 -11.62 1.85 -2.86
CA SER A 722 -10.36 1.87 -2.13
C SER A 722 -9.71 0.47 -2.11
N PRO A 723 -8.42 0.35 -1.74
CA PRO A 723 -7.47 1.42 -1.49
C PRO A 723 -6.64 1.76 -2.75
N LEU A 724 -6.12 2.97 -2.84
CA LEU A 724 -5.13 3.30 -3.88
C LEU A 724 -3.81 2.55 -3.63
N SER A 725 -3.37 2.45 -2.37
CA SER A 725 -2.17 1.71 -2.00
C SER A 725 -2.22 1.28 -0.54
N MET A 726 -2.96 0.20 -0.28
CA MET A 726 -3.08 -0.44 1.03
C MET A 726 -3.41 -1.93 0.86
N PHE A 727 -3.76 -2.65 1.93
CA PHE A 727 -4.26 -4.03 1.82
C PHE A 727 -5.72 -4.05 1.34
N TYR A 728 -6.13 -5.11 0.67
CA TYR A 728 -7.55 -5.48 0.59
C TYR A 728 -7.93 -6.48 1.69
N LEU A 729 -9.24 -6.60 1.97
CA LEU A 729 -9.77 -7.56 2.92
C LEU A 729 -9.94 -8.95 2.26
N PRO A 730 -9.25 -10.01 2.75
CA PRO A 730 -9.40 -11.37 2.24
C PRO A 730 -10.67 -12.06 2.74
N VAL A 731 -11.34 -11.49 3.75
CA VAL A 731 -12.69 -11.91 4.16
C VAL A 731 -13.68 -10.99 3.47
N ARG A 732 -14.74 -11.56 2.89
CA ARG A 732 -15.80 -10.78 2.25
C ARG A 732 -16.67 -10.14 3.32
N THR A 733 -16.74 -8.83 3.27
CA THR A 733 -17.44 -7.99 4.25
C THR A 733 -18.66 -7.30 3.66
N LEU A 734 -18.88 -7.39 2.34
CA LEU A 734 -20.05 -6.84 1.69
C LEU A 734 -21.02 -7.94 1.27
N SER A 735 -22.31 -7.74 1.56
CA SER A 735 -23.39 -8.64 1.15
C SER A 735 -24.70 -7.89 0.97
N GLN A 736 -25.54 -8.37 0.04
CA GLN A 736 -26.93 -7.93 -0.07
C GLN A 736 -27.73 -8.19 1.21
N GLU A 737 -27.32 -9.17 2.01
CA GLU A 737 -27.99 -9.56 3.25
C GLU A 737 -27.54 -8.73 4.47
N HIS A 738 -26.81 -7.62 4.29
CA HIS A 738 -26.40 -6.74 5.39
C HIS A 738 -27.25 -5.46 5.44
N GLY A 739 -27.36 -4.84 6.62
CA GLY A 739 -28.06 -3.57 6.82
C GLY A 739 -29.45 -3.51 6.18
N ASP A 740 -29.75 -2.38 5.53
CA ASP A 740 -30.96 -2.15 4.73
C ASP A 740 -30.91 -2.87 3.37
N GLY A 741 -29.82 -3.56 3.03
CA GLY A 741 -29.79 -4.51 1.93
C GLY A 741 -30.84 -5.62 2.11
N LYS A 742 -31.10 -6.06 3.35
CA LYS A 742 -32.14 -7.06 3.66
C LYS A 742 -33.55 -6.60 3.32
N THR A 743 -33.81 -5.29 3.41
CA THR A 743 -35.11 -4.71 3.06
C THR A 743 -35.24 -4.46 1.56
N GLY A 744 -34.16 -4.67 0.80
CA GLY A 744 -34.09 -4.46 -0.65
C GLY A 744 -33.95 -2.99 -1.05
N VAL A 745 -33.72 -2.10 -0.08
CA VAL A 745 -33.58 -0.65 -0.26
C VAL A 745 -32.26 -0.30 -0.96
N ASP A 746 -31.16 -0.91 -0.50
CA ASP A 746 -29.86 -0.83 -1.13
C ASP A 746 -29.63 -2.11 -1.95
N LYS A 747 -29.24 -1.98 -3.21
CA LYS A 747 -29.06 -3.12 -4.14
C LYS A 747 -27.63 -3.17 -4.65
N LEU A 748 -26.96 -4.29 -4.40
CA LEU A 748 -25.61 -4.51 -4.89
C LEU A 748 -25.60 -4.64 -6.41
N LEU A 749 -24.87 -3.76 -7.10
CA LEU A 749 -24.69 -3.81 -8.55
C LEU A 749 -23.40 -4.56 -8.92
N LYS A 750 -22.30 -4.27 -8.22
CA LYS A 750 -21.00 -4.89 -8.46
C LYS A 750 -20.16 -4.87 -7.19
N TYR A 751 -19.39 -5.93 -6.97
CA TYR A 751 -18.44 -6.04 -5.87
C TYR A 751 -17.12 -6.62 -6.40
N LEU A 752 -16.02 -5.94 -6.16
CA LEU A 752 -14.65 -6.33 -6.53
C LEU A 752 -13.73 -6.12 -5.32
N PRO A 753 -13.67 -7.09 -4.41
CA PRO A 753 -12.95 -6.94 -3.14
C PRO A 753 -11.42 -7.02 -3.30
N ASP A 754 -10.94 -7.86 -4.21
CA ASP A 754 -9.52 -8.21 -4.31
C ASP A 754 -8.68 -7.11 -5.00
N GLY A 755 -7.41 -7.00 -4.59
CA GLY A 755 -6.40 -6.12 -5.19
C GLY A 755 -5.96 -4.98 -4.30
N ASN A 756 -4.66 -4.66 -4.29
CA ASN A 756 -4.07 -3.68 -3.35
C ASN A 756 -4.04 -2.26 -3.90
N TYR A 757 -4.29 -2.09 -5.20
CA TYR A 757 -4.20 -0.81 -5.88
C TYR A 757 -5.45 -0.57 -6.73
N LYS A 758 -6.38 0.27 -6.24
CA LYS A 758 -7.70 0.51 -6.85
C LYS A 758 -7.99 1.99 -7.04
N TRP A 759 -8.58 2.35 -8.17
CA TRP A 759 -9.20 3.66 -8.41
C TRP A 759 -10.29 3.53 -9.47
N SER A 760 -11.24 4.47 -9.45
CA SER A 760 -12.31 4.56 -10.43
C SER A 760 -12.12 5.80 -11.29
N GLU A 761 -12.24 5.66 -12.60
CA GLU A 761 -12.23 6.73 -13.60
C GLU A 761 -13.65 7.01 -14.08
N PHE A 762 -14.02 8.29 -14.15
CA PHE A 762 -15.35 8.77 -14.52
C PHE A 762 -15.21 9.71 -15.71
N GLU A 763 -15.58 9.23 -16.89
CA GLU A 763 -15.68 10.04 -18.09
C GLU A 763 -17.11 10.58 -18.19
N VAL A 764 -17.27 11.89 -17.94
CA VAL A 764 -18.53 12.61 -18.01
C VAL A 764 -18.69 13.17 -19.42
N ASP A 765 -19.74 12.77 -20.12
CA ASP A 765 -20.06 13.20 -21.48
C ASP A 765 -21.51 13.69 -21.55
N ALA A 766 -21.68 15.00 -21.45
CA ALA A 766 -22.95 15.72 -21.51
C ALA A 766 -23.11 16.51 -22.82
N ARG A 767 -22.35 16.15 -23.88
CA ARG A 767 -22.42 16.80 -25.19
C ARG A 767 -23.77 16.59 -25.87
N ASP A 768 -24.38 15.42 -25.65
CA ASP A 768 -25.79 15.17 -25.94
C ASP A 768 -26.65 15.47 -24.69
N PRO A 769 -27.35 16.62 -24.64
CA PRO A 769 -28.18 16.98 -23.50
C PRO A 769 -29.42 16.10 -23.33
N TYR A 770 -29.82 15.34 -24.35
CA TYR A 770 -30.97 14.43 -24.28
C TYR A 770 -30.60 13.05 -23.74
N LYS A 771 -29.33 12.67 -23.88
CA LYS A 771 -28.79 11.40 -23.40
C LYS A 771 -27.38 11.57 -22.84
N PRO A 772 -27.22 12.36 -21.75
CA PRO A 772 -25.93 12.53 -21.12
C PRO A 772 -25.48 11.21 -20.48
N VAL A 773 -24.18 10.94 -20.44
CA VAL A 773 -23.64 9.69 -19.88
C VAL A 773 -22.44 9.93 -18.99
N VAL A 774 -22.27 9.06 -17.99
CA VAL A 774 -21.00 8.89 -17.27
C VAL A 774 -20.51 7.47 -17.52
N ARG A 775 -19.33 7.33 -18.14
CA ARG A 775 -18.68 6.03 -18.32
C ARG A 775 -17.72 5.83 -17.15
N VAL A 776 -17.94 4.76 -16.40
CA VAL A 776 -17.15 4.43 -15.21
C VAL A 776 -16.25 3.25 -15.53
N SER A 777 -14.96 3.37 -15.22
CA SER A 777 -13.96 2.32 -15.39
C SER A 777 -13.21 2.11 -14.08
N VAL A 778 -13.18 0.87 -13.60
CA VAL A 778 -12.52 0.49 -12.35
C VAL A 778 -11.20 -0.18 -12.66
N GLN A 779 -10.14 0.41 -12.13
CA GLN A 779 -8.78 -0.10 -12.25
C GLN A 779 -8.39 -0.83 -10.98
N ILE A 780 -7.84 -2.04 -11.11
CA ILE A 780 -7.31 -2.84 -10.01
C ILE A 780 -5.97 -3.41 -10.44
N ASP A 781 -4.93 -3.22 -9.63
CA ASP A 781 -3.57 -3.73 -9.83
C ASP A 781 -3.02 -3.47 -11.26
N GLY A 782 -3.39 -2.32 -11.82
CA GLY A 782 -2.93 -1.84 -13.14
C GLY A 782 -3.74 -2.36 -14.34
N LYS A 783 -4.89 -3.00 -14.11
CA LYS A 783 -5.80 -3.49 -15.15
C LYS A 783 -7.20 -2.93 -14.98
N GLU A 784 -7.90 -2.77 -16.10
CA GLU A 784 -9.34 -2.47 -16.09
C GLU A 784 -10.12 -3.75 -15.80
N GLU A 785 -10.68 -3.86 -14.60
CA GLU A 785 -11.42 -5.06 -14.16
C GLU A 785 -12.93 -4.93 -14.38
N TRP A 786 -13.46 -3.71 -14.44
CA TRP A 786 -14.88 -3.48 -14.73
C TRP A 786 -15.12 -2.14 -15.38
N ARG A 787 -16.14 -2.10 -16.25
CA ARG A 787 -16.62 -0.89 -16.92
C ARG A 787 -18.14 -0.90 -16.93
N THR A 788 -18.74 0.26 -16.68
CA THR A 788 -20.18 0.46 -16.81
C THR A 788 -20.50 1.84 -17.40
N THR A 789 -21.74 2.06 -17.80
CA THR A 789 -22.22 3.35 -18.30
C THR A 789 -23.49 3.73 -17.56
N TYR A 790 -23.43 4.83 -16.82
CA TYR A 790 -24.59 5.47 -16.21
C TYR A 790 -25.21 6.42 -17.25
N VAL A 791 -26.47 6.18 -17.62
CA VAL A 791 -27.20 7.03 -18.56
C VAL A 791 -28.06 8.00 -17.76
N GLY A 792 -27.73 9.29 -17.87
CA GLY A 792 -28.45 10.35 -17.19
C GLY A 792 -29.78 10.70 -17.86
N LYS A 793 -30.69 11.26 -17.07
CA LYS A 793 -31.93 11.90 -17.49
C LYS A 793 -31.62 13.28 -18.09
N SER A 794 -32.31 13.61 -19.18
CA SER A 794 -32.28 14.95 -19.77
C SER A 794 -32.83 16.00 -18.80
N LEU A 795 -32.11 17.09 -18.62
CA LEU A 795 -32.61 18.27 -17.91
C LEU A 795 -33.35 19.25 -18.84
N ARG A 796 -33.19 19.10 -20.16
CA ARG A 796 -33.98 19.88 -21.11
C ARG A 796 -35.44 19.44 -20.99
N LYS A 797 -36.29 20.34 -20.50
CA LYS A 797 -37.74 20.21 -20.62
C LYS A 797 -38.02 20.05 -22.11
N THR A 798 -38.62 18.92 -22.52
CA THR A 798 -39.15 18.78 -23.87
C THR A 798 -40.16 19.90 -24.05
N GLN A 799 -39.75 21.02 -24.64
CA GLN A 799 -40.68 21.90 -25.32
C GLN A 799 -41.27 21.02 -26.42
N GLY A 800 -42.42 20.40 -26.15
CA GLY A 800 -43.22 19.83 -27.21
C GLY A 800 -43.38 20.95 -28.23
N GLY A 801 -42.75 20.80 -29.40
CA GLY A 801 -42.55 21.84 -30.41
C GLY A 801 -43.83 22.45 -30.98
N ILE A 802 -44.99 21.99 -30.50
CA ILE A 802 -46.32 22.49 -30.83
C ILE A 802 -46.91 23.27 -29.65
N GLY A 803 -46.66 22.86 -28.40
CA GLY A 803 -47.27 23.46 -27.21
C GLY A 803 -46.74 24.86 -26.85
N GLY A 804 -45.45 25.12 -27.04
CA GLY A 804 -44.85 26.44 -26.76
C GLY A 804 -45.25 27.50 -27.79
N LEU A 805 -45.32 27.11 -29.07
CA LEU A 805 -45.79 27.97 -30.17
C LEU A 805 -47.29 28.23 -30.07
N VAL A 806 -48.09 27.21 -29.75
CA VAL A 806 -49.53 27.37 -29.51
C VAL A 806 -49.79 28.21 -28.25
N ARG A 807 -49.02 28.05 -27.18
CA ARG A 807 -49.14 28.87 -25.97
C ARG A 807 -48.78 30.33 -26.23
N ASN A 808 -47.66 30.60 -26.90
CA ASN A 808 -47.28 31.98 -27.26
C ASN A 808 -48.29 32.61 -28.24
N LEU A 809 -48.83 31.83 -29.17
CA LEU A 809 -49.89 32.29 -30.09
C LEU A 809 -51.19 32.60 -29.33
N LEU A 810 -51.62 31.73 -28.41
CA LEU A 810 -52.84 31.91 -27.63
C LEU A 810 -52.72 33.05 -26.60
N GLU A 811 -51.55 33.22 -25.98
CA GLU A 811 -51.25 34.36 -25.09
C GLU A 811 -51.20 35.67 -25.88
N SER A 812 -50.67 35.67 -27.12
CA SER A 812 -50.72 36.85 -28.01
C SER A 812 -52.14 37.19 -28.50
N LEU A 813 -53.04 36.20 -28.52
CA LEU A 813 -54.47 36.37 -28.83
C LEU A 813 -55.32 36.67 -27.58
N GLY A 814 -54.69 36.88 -26.42
CA GLY A 814 -55.37 37.34 -25.20
C GLY A 814 -55.96 36.23 -24.32
N PHE A 815 -55.68 34.95 -24.60
CA PHE A 815 -56.09 33.85 -23.73
C PHE A 815 -55.09 33.68 -22.58
N ARG A 816 -55.53 33.94 -21.33
CA ARG A 816 -54.77 33.58 -20.13
C ARG A 816 -55.16 32.17 -19.68
N PHE A 817 -54.18 31.27 -19.55
CA PHE A 817 -54.39 29.93 -19.01
C PHE A 817 -54.01 29.88 -17.53
N ASP A 818 -54.90 30.36 -16.68
CA ASP A 818 -54.90 30.04 -15.25
C ASP A 818 -55.82 28.85 -15.02
N LEU A 819 -55.42 27.64 -15.43
CA LEU A 819 -56.05 26.40 -14.95
C LEU A 819 -55.14 25.20 -15.28
N PHE A 820 -55.03 24.27 -14.33
CA PHE A 820 -54.25 23.01 -14.33
C PHE A 820 -52.83 23.06 -13.74
N TYR A 821 -52.73 23.45 -12.47
CA TYR A 821 -51.98 22.66 -11.49
C TYR A 821 -52.82 22.57 -10.21
N LYS A 822 -53.62 21.50 -10.11
CA LYS A 822 -54.22 21.05 -8.86
C LYS A 822 -53.72 19.63 -8.64
N THR A 823 -52.96 19.47 -7.56
CA THR A 823 -52.73 18.25 -6.77
C THR A 823 -53.38 16.97 -7.28
N THR A 824 -52.55 15.96 -7.57
CA THR A 824 -52.64 14.58 -7.04
C THR A 824 -51.24 14.00 -7.03
#